data_AF-A0A6P3WUT6-F1
#
_entry.id   AF-A0A6P3WUT6-F1
#
_cell.length_a   1.000
_cell.length_b   1.000
_cell.length_c   1.000
_cell.angle_alpha   90.00
_cell.angle_beta   90.00
_cell.angle_gamma   90.00
#
_symmetry.space_group_name_H-M   'P 1'
#
loop_
_entity.id
_entity.type
_entity.pdbx_description
1 polymer ?
#
loop_
_entity_poly.entity_id
_entity_poly.type
_entity_poly.pdbx_seq_one_letter_code
_entity_poly.pdbx_strand_id
1 'polypeptide(L)'
;MAVSDKKPMSRLMKLANKFNCFYLSGFHAGECRAFVVDGQQVGLVRPDVMKEILNYPQVFQVQPEYVQLNPAFRDYAERSAHVDEVLREWKAGGKFITLRGWRDECHEVRAQFNTISLLKMDRSATCLFGIRKYGVDINGYVMDPVKGLSIWLQKRSPNKQTWPAYWDSMVSGGLTVGYGINETAIKEAFEEAGIPNNLIAKLKSAGCVSFFFESERGLFPNTEFVYDLELPSDFIPSNSDGEVETFELLPVSECLERILSPHFKTTSVPVALDFLIRHGYITAENEMAAKEPDAIDDGIAEPGIEPGASTETMLVTTDSFDEYEQEMSSSIDDRQMKESTTSTISEIQEDARDIPTTPTTTSPREPEKTLPLDDSEMDDVTHRLSQSSLDGDPLHCKAWLAQRKHIFILSQAGKPIYSRYCSEDKLVTLMGVMQALVSFVQDGSDMIRSVHAGNTNFVFVVKGPLILVAVSKTLESVPQLTLQLTYVYNQIISVLTQSQLNRVYDQRRNFDLRRLLTGSERLIDHLLNFMDREPAFFLGAIKCLPLLPSMRSSITQTIIQTCAKIKNLVFAILLANNQLVTLVRMNKFFLHPMDLHIIQNLVDSSESLKTAESWTPICLPKFDPNGYMHGHVSYLAEDCQACLLLLTVDRDVFFVLSEAKQKIVEKLRRTNCLEAINESMNKPTITTADIGLPEMRHVLYKCKSTAQFWSPGFQPPYTTDEEIERLLGLYQCLHHRLHSPNRPLKLIFQQLDKETMLAWVASGFELYVTFEPLVTKPDAIEAVSKLLKWIKKEEERLFILNSPTF
;
A
#
# COMPACT_ATOMS: atom_id res chain seq x y z
N MET A 1 -25.29 -6.12 -43.57
CA MET A 1 -24.14 -5.20 -43.52
C MET A 1 -24.31 -4.34 -42.28
N ALA A 2 -23.70 -4.73 -41.17
CA ALA A 2 -23.72 -3.95 -39.93
C ALA A 2 -22.47 -3.05 -39.94
N VAL A 3 -22.69 -1.74 -40.04
CA VAL A 3 -21.65 -0.73 -39.88
C VAL A 3 -21.29 -0.70 -38.39
N SER A 4 -20.05 -1.06 -38.05
CA SER A 4 -19.59 -1.02 -36.66
C SER A 4 -19.36 0.43 -36.22
N ASP A 5 -20.11 0.88 -35.22
CA ASP A 5 -19.79 2.10 -34.47
C ASP A 5 -18.53 1.87 -33.63
N LYS A 6 -17.36 2.07 -34.23
CA LYS A 6 -16.09 2.20 -33.48
C LYS A 6 -15.94 3.67 -33.09
N LYS A 7 -15.99 3.96 -31.78
CA LYS A 7 -15.58 5.28 -31.25
C LYS A 7 -14.23 5.70 -31.86
N PRO A 8 -14.05 6.96 -32.29
CA PRO A 8 -12.81 7.41 -32.88
C PRO A 8 -11.68 7.39 -31.83
N MET A 9 -10.70 6.49 -32.01
CA MET A 9 -9.54 6.41 -31.11
C MET A 9 -8.64 7.65 -31.23
N SER A 10 -8.15 8.14 -30.08
CA SER A 10 -7.20 9.25 -30.00
C SER A 10 -5.89 8.95 -30.75
N ARG A 11 -5.14 10.00 -31.12
CA ARG A 11 -3.85 9.86 -31.82
C ARG A 11 -2.82 9.11 -30.97
N LEU A 12 -2.80 9.37 -29.66
CA LEU A 12 -1.93 8.70 -28.70
C LEU A 12 -2.32 7.24 -28.51
N MET A 13 -3.60 6.92 -28.40
CA MET A 13 -4.07 5.53 -28.25
C MET A 13 -3.81 4.71 -29.53
N LYS A 14 -3.99 5.31 -30.73
CA LYS A 14 -3.58 4.69 -32.00
C LYS A 14 -2.09 4.40 -32.04
N LEU A 15 -1.27 5.30 -31.49
CA LEU A 15 0.17 5.12 -31.42
C LEU A 15 0.56 4.04 -30.40
N ALA A 16 -0.07 4.04 -29.22
CA ALA A 16 0.11 3.05 -28.17
C ALA A 16 -0.19 1.62 -28.63
N ASN A 17 -1.24 1.43 -29.42
CA ASN A 17 -1.57 0.13 -30.00
C ASN A 17 -0.48 -0.45 -30.91
N LYS A 18 0.42 0.37 -31.48
CA LYS A 18 1.53 -0.11 -32.31
C LYS A 18 2.63 -0.80 -31.49
N PHE A 19 2.76 -0.48 -30.21
CA PHE A 19 3.80 -1.03 -29.34
C PHE A 19 3.28 -1.72 -28.08
N ASN A 20 1.96 -1.78 -27.89
CA ASN A 20 1.30 -2.59 -26.87
C ASN A 20 0.52 -3.74 -27.51
N CYS A 21 1.17 -4.50 -28.41
CA CYS A 21 0.58 -5.68 -29.04
C CYS A 21 0.50 -6.90 -28.08
N PHE A 22 0.48 -6.70 -26.75
CA PHE A 22 0.35 -7.78 -25.77
C PHE A 22 -0.92 -8.62 -25.98
N TYR A 23 -1.95 -8.03 -26.59
CA TYR A 23 -3.15 -8.72 -27.06
C TYR A 23 -2.93 -9.34 -28.45
N LEU A 24 -1.90 -10.19 -28.61
CA LEU A 24 -1.78 -10.99 -29.82
C LEU A 24 -3.01 -11.89 -29.90
N SER A 25 -3.90 -11.62 -30.85
CA SER A 25 -4.97 -12.55 -31.23
C SER A 25 -4.41 -13.94 -31.54
N GLY A 26 -3.16 -14.02 -32.03
CA GLY A 26 -2.43 -15.24 -32.35
C GLY A 26 -1.94 -16.07 -31.14
N PHE A 27 -1.61 -15.46 -30.00
CA PHE A 27 -1.22 -16.23 -28.79
C PHE A 27 -2.44 -16.95 -28.21
N HIS A 28 -3.58 -16.24 -28.12
CA HIS A 28 -4.86 -16.84 -27.74
C HIS A 28 -5.41 -17.82 -28.78
N ALA A 29 -5.01 -17.70 -30.06
CA ALA A 29 -5.34 -18.64 -31.13
C ALA A 29 -4.35 -19.83 -31.24
N GLY A 30 -3.32 -19.91 -30.39
CA GLY A 30 -2.35 -21.02 -30.38
C GLY A 30 -1.36 -21.03 -31.56
N GLU A 31 -1.17 -19.90 -32.23
CA GLU A 31 -0.33 -19.82 -33.43
C GLU A 31 1.17 -19.70 -33.10
N CYS A 32 1.53 -19.06 -31.98
CA CYS A 32 2.92 -18.99 -31.51
C CYS A 32 3.21 -20.06 -30.45
N ARG A 33 4.44 -20.58 -30.42
CA ARG A 33 4.89 -21.57 -29.40
C ARG A 33 5.93 -20.97 -28.47
N ALA A 34 5.93 -21.38 -27.21
CA ALA A 34 6.97 -20.98 -26.25
C ALA A 34 8.34 -21.47 -26.72
N PHE A 35 9.36 -20.61 -26.64
CA PHE A 35 10.75 -21.03 -26.80
C PHE A 35 11.36 -21.32 -25.45
N VAL A 36 11.77 -22.57 -25.23
CA VAL A 36 12.25 -23.08 -23.95
C VAL A 36 13.73 -23.44 -24.03
N VAL A 37 14.51 -23.00 -23.06
CA VAL A 37 15.92 -23.36 -22.89
C VAL A 37 16.10 -23.80 -21.44
N ASP A 38 16.64 -25.00 -21.24
CA ASP A 38 16.91 -25.53 -19.89
C ASP A 38 15.69 -25.50 -18.94
N GLY A 39 14.52 -25.85 -19.47
CA GLY A 39 13.25 -25.84 -18.73
C GLY A 39 12.64 -24.46 -18.51
N GLN A 40 13.27 -23.38 -18.98
CA GLN A 40 12.78 -22.01 -18.81
C GLN A 40 12.30 -21.43 -20.14
N GLN A 41 11.12 -20.80 -20.15
CA GLN A 41 10.67 -20.04 -21.31
C GLN A 41 11.48 -18.75 -21.43
N VAL A 42 12.14 -18.56 -22.57
CA VAL A 42 12.98 -17.39 -22.88
C VAL A 42 12.42 -16.53 -24.02
N GLY A 43 11.38 -17.01 -24.71
CA GLY A 43 10.77 -16.28 -25.80
C GLY A 43 9.55 -16.97 -26.42
N LEU A 44 9.23 -16.59 -27.66
CA LEU A 44 8.09 -17.05 -28.44
C LEU A 44 8.49 -17.21 -29.90
N VAL A 45 8.05 -18.29 -30.54
CA VAL A 45 8.34 -18.58 -31.95
C VAL A 45 7.05 -18.53 -32.77
N ARG A 46 7.11 -17.77 -33.87
CA ARG A 46 6.01 -17.62 -34.84
C ARG A 46 5.93 -18.82 -35.80
N PRO A 47 4.78 -19.08 -36.44
CA PRO A 47 4.61 -20.19 -37.39
C PRO A 47 5.62 -20.21 -38.55
N ASP A 48 6.02 -19.05 -39.06
CA ASP A 48 6.99 -18.92 -40.16
C ASP A 48 8.40 -19.35 -39.73
N VAL A 49 8.81 -19.00 -38.51
CA VAL A 49 10.08 -19.44 -37.93
C VAL A 49 10.04 -20.93 -37.57
N MET A 50 8.90 -21.42 -37.05
CA MET A 50 8.70 -22.83 -36.74
C MET A 50 8.92 -23.75 -37.94
N LYS A 51 8.56 -23.33 -39.16
CA LYS A 51 8.80 -24.11 -40.39
C LYS A 51 10.27 -24.36 -40.66
N GLU A 52 11.13 -23.39 -40.38
CA GLU A 52 12.57 -23.53 -40.56
C GLU A 52 13.21 -24.32 -39.40
N ILE A 53 12.72 -24.14 -38.17
CA ILE A 53 13.16 -24.91 -36.99
C ILE A 53 13.02 -26.42 -37.19
N LEU A 54 11.95 -26.88 -37.87
CA LEU A 54 11.72 -28.31 -38.13
C LEU A 54 12.83 -28.99 -38.94
N ASN A 55 13.64 -28.21 -39.67
CA ASN A 55 14.79 -28.73 -40.42
C ASN A 55 16.02 -29.01 -39.54
N TYR A 56 15.98 -28.63 -38.25
CA TYR A 56 17.10 -28.74 -37.32
C TYR A 56 16.72 -29.54 -36.04
N PRO A 57 16.23 -30.78 -36.16
CA PRO A 57 15.79 -31.58 -35.00
C PRO A 57 16.92 -31.90 -34.01
N GLN A 58 18.18 -31.83 -34.45
CA GLN A 58 19.36 -31.98 -33.61
C GLN A 58 19.61 -30.78 -32.69
N VAL A 59 19.10 -29.59 -33.04
CA VAL A 59 19.24 -28.35 -32.24
C VAL A 59 17.95 -28.02 -31.50
N PHE A 60 16.80 -28.19 -32.14
CA PHE A 60 15.49 -27.83 -31.59
C PHE A 60 14.54 -29.04 -31.56
N GLN A 61 14.01 -29.34 -30.38
CA GLN A 61 13.00 -30.36 -30.17
C GLN A 61 11.62 -29.69 -30.11
N VAL A 62 10.75 -30.03 -31.07
CA VAL A 62 9.42 -29.42 -31.20
C VAL A 62 8.38 -30.28 -30.50
N GLN A 63 7.71 -29.70 -29.51
CA GLN A 63 6.57 -30.29 -28.78
C GLN A 63 5.26 -29.60 -29.19
N PRO A 64 4.07 -30.14 -28.85
CA PRO A 64 2.79 -29.54 -29.22
C PRO A 64 2.64 -28.08 -28.80
N GLU A 65 3.07 -27.72 -27.59
CA GLU A 65 2.86 -26.38 -26.99
C GLU A 65 4.11 -25.49 -27.00
N TYR A 66 5.30 -26.08 -27.15
CA TYR A 66 6.57 -25.37 -27.07
C TYR A 66 7.62 -25.94 -28.02
N VAL A 67 8.64 -25.15 -28.32
CA VAL A 67 9.89 -25.61 -28.92
C VAL A 67 10.99 -25.46 -27.88
N GLN A 68 11.74 -26.53 -27.67
CA GLN A 68 12.81 -26.57 -26.68
C GLN A 68 14.17 -26.72 -27.38
N LEU A 69 15.15 -25.94 -26.95
CA LEU A 69 16.54 -26.17 -27.33
C LEU A 69 17.00 -27.53 -26.77
N ASN A 70 17.72 -28.31 -27.58
CA ASN A 70 18.09 -29.68 -27.25
C ASN A 70 18.68 -29.78 -25.82
N PRO A 71 18.03 -30.52 -24.90
CA PRO A 71 18.42 -30.60 -23.50
C PRO A 71 19.78 -31.30 -23.29
N ALA A 72 20.35 -31.91 -24.33
CA ALA A 72 21.70 -32.46 -24.28
C ALA A 72 22.79 -31.37 -24.16
N PHE A 73 22.51 -30.11 -24.57
CA PHE A 73 23.47 -29.01 -24.49
C PHE A 73 23.57 -28.47 -23.06
N ARG A 74 24.73 -28.69 -22.43
CA ARG A 74 24.91 -28.60 -20.97
C ARG A 74 25.29 -27.22 -20.48
N ASP A 75 25.93 -26.41 -21.32
CA ASP A 75 26.44 -25.11 -20.90
C ASP A 75 26.11 -23.97 -21.89
N TYR A 76 26.35 -22.75 -21.41
CA TYR A 76 26.10 -21.51 -22.14
C TYR A 76 26.84 -21.46 -23.48
N ALA A 77 28.09 -21.92 -23.54
CA ALA A 77 28.92 -21.82 -24.74
C ALA A 77 28.44 -22.81 -25.81
N GLU A 78 28.14 -24.04 -25.41
CA GLU A 78 27.61 -25.10 -26.27
C GLU A 78 26.25 -24.70 -26.86
N ARG A 79 25.32 -24.23 -26.01
CA ARG A 79 23.99 -23.73 -26.44
C ARG A 79 24.13 -22.58 -27.43
N SER A 80 25.02 -21.64 -27.15
CA SER A 80 25.25 -20.47 -28.01
C SER A 80 25.84 -20.88 -29.36
N ALA A 81 26.81 -21.80 -29.38
CA ALA A 81 27.46 -22.25 -30.61
C ALA A 81 26.49 -22.96 -31.56
N HIS A 82 25.67 -23.89 -31.05
CA HIS A 82 24.69 -24.60 -31.88
C HIS A 82 23.59 -23.70 -32.43
N VAL A 83 23.13 -22.72 -31.64
CA VAL A 83 22.15 -21.74 -32.14
C VAL A 83 22.78 -20.79 -33.17
N ASP A 84 24.01 -20.33 -32.93
CA ASP A 84 24.74 -19.46 -33.87
C ASP A 84 24.99 -20.14 -35.22
N GLU A 85 25.35 -21.43 -35.24
CA GLU A 85 25.52 -22.22 -36.47
C GLU A 85 24.25 -22.19 -37.34
N VAL A 86 23.09 -22.50 -36.74
CA VAL A 86 21.80 -22.46 -37.44
C VAL A 86 21.47 -21.05 -37.94
N LEU A 87 21.67 -20.04 -37.10
CA LEU A 87 21.40 -18.65 -37.47
C LEU A 87 22.30 -18.16 -38.62
N ARG A 88 23.55 -18.58 -38.67
CA ARG A 88 24.48 -18.27 -39.77
C ARG A 88 24.08 -18.95 -41.07
N GLU A 89 23.57 -20.18 -41.02
CA GLU A 89 22.99 -20.83 -42.19
C GLU A 89 21.74 -20.10 -42.69
N TRP A 90 20.83 -19.72 -41.79
CA TRP A 90 19.64 -18.93 -42.15
C TRP A 90 20.01 -17.57 -42.75
N LYS A 91 21.06 -16.93 -42.23
CA LYS A 91 21.61 -15.68 -42.77
C LYS A 91 22.18 -15.91 -44.18
N ALA A 92 23.02 -16.93 -44.37
CA ALA A 92 23.62 -17.25 -45.67
C ALA A 92 22.56 -17.60 -46.73
N GLY A 93 21.50 -18.30 -46.30
CA GLY A 93 20.35 -18.63 -47.15
C GLY A 93 19.34 -17.49 -47.35
N GLY A 94 19.56 -16.32 -46.72
CA GLY A 94 18.65 -15.17 -46.84
C GLY A 94 17.22 -15.44 -46.34
N LYS A 95 17.05 -16.39 -45.41
CA LYS A 95 15.74 -16.91 -44.98
C LYS A 95 14.85 -15.88 -44.30
N PHE A 96 15.45 -14.99 -43.52
CA PHE A 96 14.73 -13.97 -42.76
C PHE A 96 15.32 -12.59 -43.03
N ILE A 97 14.46 -11.61 -43.32
CA ILE A 97 14.88 -10.24 -43.59
C ILE A 97 15.66 -9.61 -42.43
N THR A 98 15.32 -9.97 -41.19
CA THR A 98 16.00 -9.43 -40.00
C THR A 98 17.49 -9.78 -39.96
N LEU A 99 17.89 -10.95 -40.46
CA LEU A 99 19.28 -11.43 -40.43
C LEU A 99 20.21 -10.66 -41.39
N ARG A 100 19.65 -9.83 -42.28
CA ARG A 100 20.46 -8.87 -43.07
C ARG A 100 21.13 -7.82 -42.19
N GLY A 101 20.56 -7.56 -41.01
CA GLY A 101 21.09 -6.61 -40.01
C GLY A 101 22.03 -7.24 -39.00
N TRP A 102 22.68 -8.36 -39.32
CA TRP A 102 23.67 -9.03 -38.46
C TRP A 102 24.83 -8.09 -38.13
N ARG A 103 25.22 -8.05 -36.85
CA ARG A 103 26.20 -7.07 -36.35
C ARG A 103 27.39 -7.70 -35.63
N ASP A 104 27.39 -9.02 -35.45
CA ASP A 104 28.33 -9.71 -34.56
C ASP A 104 28.29 -9.13 -33.14
N GLU A 105 27.11 -8.63 -32.78
CA GLU A 105 26.76 -7.98 -31.52
C GLU A 105 25.67 -8.84 -30.86
N CYS A 106 26.05 -9.57 -29.81
CA CYS A 106 25.15 -10.52 -29.18
C CYS A 106 24.43 -9.92 -27.97
N HIS A 107 23.20 -10.37 -27.76
CA HIS A 107 22.41 -10.13 -26.56
C HIS A 107 22.36 -11.38 -25.69
N GLU A 108 22.24 -11.17 -24.39
CA GLU A 108 22.03 -12.23 -23.41
C GLU A 108 20.60 -12.77 -23.48
N VAL A 109 20.45 -14.09 -23.56
CA VAL A 109 19.15 -14.78 -23.55
C VAL A 109 18.89 -15.33 -22.15
N ARG A 110 17.84 -14.85 -21.50
CA ARG A 110 17.45 -15.21 -20.12
C ARG A 110 15.93 -15.16 -19.98
N ALA A 111 15.39 -15.89 -19.00
CA ALA A 111 13.95 -15.89 -18.73
C ALA A 111 13.46 -14.58 -18.11
N GLN A 112 14.25 -14.05 -17.17
CA GLN A 112 14.03 -12.75 -16.52
C GLN A 112 15.35 -12.00 -16.37
N PHE A 113 15.31 -10.67 -16.18
CA PHE A 113 16.53 -9.85 -16.18
C PHE A 113 17.55 -10.27 -15.11
N ASN A 114 17.10 -10.67 -13.92
CA ASN A 114 17.92 -11.08 -12.79
C ASN A 114 18.28 -12.58 -12.78
N THR A 115 17.96 -13.32 -13.84
CA THR A 115 18.30 -14.75 -13.96
C THR A 115 19.60 -14.95 -14.73
N ILE A 116 20.21 -16.11 -14.54
CA ILE A 116 21.43 -16.52 -15.24
C ILE A 116 21.14 -16.57 -16.75
N SER A 117 22.05 -16.04 -17.55
CA SER A 117 22.01 -16.17 -19.00
C SER A 117 22.16 -17.63 -19.45
N LEU A 118 21.28 -18.07 -20.34
CA LEU A 118 21.23 -19.46 -20.81
C LEU A 118 21.96 -19.66 -22.14
N LEU A 119 22.01 -18.64 -22.99
CA LEU A 119 22.84 -18.56 -24.20
C LEU A 119 22.99 -17.08 -24.62
N LYS A 120 23.77 -16.83 -25.68
CA LYS A 120 23.77 -15.55 -26.40
C LYS A 120 23.28 -15.71 -27.84
N MET A 121 22.72 -14.64 -28.38
CA MET A 121 22.17 -14.60 -29.73
C MET A 121 22.46 -13.26 -30.38
N ASP A 122 22.81 -13.25 -31.67
CA ASP A 122 23.00 -11.98 -32.41
C ASP A 122 21.72 -11.12 -32.32
N ARG A 123 21.92 -9.83 -32.09
CA ARG A 123 20.87 -8.83 -31.92
C ARG A 123 19.79 -8.90 -32.99
N SER A 124 20.17 -9.16 -34.23
CA SER A 124 19.24 -9.23 -35.36
C SER A 124 18.32 -10.45 -35.33
N ALA A 125 18.78 -11.56 -34.74
CA ALA A 125 18.09 -12.83 -34.68
C ALA A 125 17.12 -12.95 -33.49
N THR A 126 17.32 -12.18 -32.42
CA THR A 126 16.49 -12.20 -31.19
C THR A 126 14.98 -12.17 -31.45
N CYS A 127 14.54 -11.38 -32.44
CA CYS A 127 13.14 -11.23 -32.78
C CYS A 127 12.51 -12.45 -33.47
N LEU A 128 13.30 -13.36 -34.05
CA LEU A 128 12.81 -14.63 -34.59
C LEU A 128 12.30 -15.57 -33.49
N PHE A 129 12.94 -15.48 -32.32
CA PHE A 129 12.63 -16.30 -31.14
C PHE A 129 11.88 -15.50 -30.08
N GLY A 130 11.45 -14.27 -30.37
CA GLY A 130 10.74 -13.42 -29.42
C GLY A 130 11.49 -13.25 -28.10
N ILE A 131 12.82 -13.19 -28.15
CA ILE A 131 13.65 -13.02 -26.96
C ILE A 131 13.45 -11.61 -26.41
N ARG A 132 13.22 -11.50 -25.10
CA ARG A 132 13.12 -10.20 -24.43
C ARG A 132 14.44 -9.47 -24.52
N LYS A 133 14.44 -8.30 -25.16
CA LYS A 133 15.60 -7.42 -25.25
C LYS A 133 15.59 -6.38 -24.14
N TYR A 134 16.79 -6.03 -23.70
CA TYR A 134 17.02 -4.96 -22.76
C TYR A 134 17.85 -3.86 -23.42
N GLY A 135 17.55 -2.62 -23.10
CA GLY A 135 18.31 -1.45 -23.53
C GLY A 135 18.24 -0.33 -22.50
N VAL A 136 18.94 0.75 -22.78
CA VAL A 136 18.95 1.98 -22.00
C VAL A 136 18.54 3.13 -22.90
N ASP A 137 17.75 4.04 -22.35
CA ASP A 137 17.40 5.30 -23.00
C ASP A 137 17.64 6.45 -22.03
N ILE A 138 18.22 7.56 -22.53
CA ILE A 138 18.45 8.77 -21.74
C ILE A 138 17.63 9.92 -22.33
N ASN A 139 16.69 10.45 -21.54
CA ASN A 139 16.01 11.70 -21.82
C ASN A 139 16.91 12.86 -21.37
N GLY A 140 17.66 13.45 -22.30
CA GLY A 140 18.38 14.67 -22.05
C GLY A 140 17.46 15.88 -22.16
N TYR A 141 17.36 16.69 -21.11
CA TYR A 141 16.49 17.87 -21.10
C TYR A 141 17.18 19.10 -20.53
N VAL A 142 16.64 20.27 -20.88
CA VAL A 142 17.10 21.58 -20.42
C VAL A 142 15.88 22.34 -19.88
N MET A 143 16.04 23.02 -18.76
CA MET A 143 15.08 24.03 -18.29
C MET A 143 15.42 25.38 -18.93
N ASP A 144 14.86 25.63 -20.12
CA ASP A 144 15.08 26.91 -20.82
C ASP A 144 14.36 28.05 -20.08
N PRO A 145 15.03 29.18 -19.79
CA PRO A 145 14.43 30.29 -19.04
C PRO A 145 13.20 30.92 -19.72
N VAL A 146 13.06 30.76 -21.04
CA VAL A 146 12.00 31.37 -21.86
C VAL A 146 11.01 30.32 -22.35
N LYS A 147 11.49 29.18 -22.84
CA LYS A 147 10.68 28.11 -23.45
C LYS A 147 10.21 27.05 -22.44
N GLY A 148 10.73 27.07 -21.21
CA GLY A 148 10.46 26.05 -20.21
C GLY A 148 11.14 24.73 -20.53
N LEU A 149 10.56 23.62 -20.06
CA LEU A 149 11.13 22.29 -20.24
C LEU A 149 11.26 21.96 -21.74
N SER A 150 12.50 21.71 -22.17
CA SER A 150 12.84 21.35 -23.53
C SER A 150 13.65 20.06 -23.53
N ILE A 151 13.40 19.16 -24.48
CA ILE A 151 14.04 17.84 -24.58
C ILE A 151 14.90 17.76 -25.84
N TRP A 152 16.08 17.17 -25.69
CA TRP A 152 16.94 16.82 -26.82
C TRP A 152 16.45 15.55 -27.48
N LEU A 153 16.24 15.61 -28.79
CA LEU A 153 16.01 14.46 -29.65
C LEU A 153 17.16 14.32 -30.63
N GLN A 154 17.48 13.09 -30.99
CA GLN A 154 18.47 12.82 -32.02
C GLN A 154 17.80 12.36 -33.31
N LYS A 155 18.39 12.71 -34.44
CA LYS A 155 18.06 12.13 -35.75
C LYS A 155 19.12 11.10 -36.08
N ARG A 156 18.70 9.85 -36.26
CA ARG A 156 19.60 8.71 -36.49
C ARG A 156 20.34 8.84 -37.82
N SER A 157 21.60 8.40 -37.88
CA SER A 157 22.39 8.40 -39.11
C SER A 157 21.67 7.65 -40.27
N PRO A 158 21.73 8.14 -41.52
CA PRO A 158 21.20 7.44 -42.69
C PRO A 158 21.81 6.04 -42.90
N ASN A 159 22.99 5.78 -42.32
CA ASN A 159 23.70 4.51 -42.43
C ASN A 159 23.24 3.45 -41.40
N LYS A 160 22.35 3.79 -40.46
CA LYS A 160 21.84 2.84 -39.47
C LYS A 160 21.06 1.71 -40.17
N GLN A 161 21.33 0.47 -39.78
CA GLN A 161 20.69 -0.70 -40.39
C GLN A 161 19.19 -0.80 -40.04
N THR A 162 18.74 -0.08 -39.01
CA THR A 162 17.34 -0.03 -38.56
C THR A 162 16.93 1.41 -38.30
N TRP A 163 15.79 1.80 -38.88
CA TRP A 163 15.23 3.16 -38.82
C TRP A 163 16.24 4.25 -39.20
N PRO A 164 16.84 4.19 -40.41
CA PRO A 164 17.78 5.22 -40.87
C PRO A 164 17.06 6.57 -41.03
N ALA A 165 17.69 7.65 -40.57
CA ALA A 165 17.13 9.02 -40.60
C ALA A 165 15.86 9.25 -39.76
N TYR A 166 15.46 8.32 -38.88
CA TYR A 166 14.33 8.50 -37.97
C TYR A 166 14.75 9.30 -36.72
N TRP A 167 13.80 9.99 -36.10
CA TRP A 167 13.94 10.61 -34.79
C TRP A 167 13.94 9.56 -33.67
N ASP A 168 14.68 9.84 -32.61
CA ASP A 168 14.95 8.94 -31.50
C ASP A 168 15.16 9.75 -30.20
N SER A 169 15.15 9.08 -29.05
CA SER A 169 15.58 9.65 -27.76
C SER A 169 17.02 10.16 -27.87
N MET A 170 17.43 11.16 -27.06
CA MET A 170 18.77 11.75 -27.15
C MET A 170 19.88 10.69 -27.20
N VAL A 171 19.78 9.65 -26.36
CA VAL A 171 20.69 8.49 -26.35
C VAL A 171 19.85 7.23 -26.20
N SER A 172 20.09 6.20 -27.02
CA SER A 172 19.39 4.91 -26.92
C SER A 172 20.26 3.73 -27.38
N GLY A 173 20.61 2.85 -26.45
CA GLY A 173 21.54 1.73 -26.67
C GLY A 173 21.03 0.38 -26.17
N GLY A 174 21.41 -0.71 -26.85
CA GLY A 174 21.06 -2.06 -26.43
C GLY A 174 22.05 -2.64 -25.41
N LEU A 175 21.59 -3.47 -24.48
CA LEU A 175 22.49 -4.20 -23.59
C LEU A 175 23.15 -5.37 -24.33
N THR A 176 24.43 -5.20 -24.64
CA THR A 176 25.27 -6.23 -25.26
C THR A 176 25.88 -7.16 -24.21
N VAL A 177 26.21 -8.38 -24.64
CA VAL A 177 26.94 -9.36 -23.81
C VAL A 177 28.20 -8.70 -23.22
N GLY A 178 28.33 -8.77 -21.89
CA GLY A 178 29.47 -8.24 -21.16
C GLY A 178 29.33 -6.82 -20.60
N TYR A 179 28.21 -6.13 -20.85
CA TYR A 179 27.94 -4.81 -20.30
C TYR A 179 26.73 -4.79 -19.35
N GLY A 180 26.88 -4.13 -18.21
CA GLY A 180 25.78 -3.83 -17.28
C GLY A 180 24.97 -2.58 -17.70
N ILE A 181 23.79 -2.38 -17.10
CA ILE A 181 22.89 -1.25 -17.44
C ILE A 181 23.61 0.10 -17.38
N ASN A 182 24.30 0.37 -16.27
CA ASN A 182 24.97 1.66 -16.06
C ASN A 182 26.16 1.84 -17.01
N GLU A 183 26.95 0.78 -17.22
CA GLU A 183 28.07 0.78 -18.16
C GLU A 183 27.60 1.08 -19.59
N THR A 184 26.49 0.46 -20.02
CA THR A 184 25.86 0.77 -21.31
C THR A 184 25.39 2.22 -21.35
N ALA A 185 24.68 2.72 -20.33
CA ALA A 185 24.21 4.11 -20.34
C ALA A 185 25.36 5.13 -20.44
N ILE A 186 26.46 4.93 -19.71
CA ILE A 186 27.64 5.81 -19.76
C ILE A 186 28.33 5.73 -21.13
N LYS A 187 28.55 4.52 -21.65
CA LYS A 187 29.17 4.30 -22.96
C LYS A 187 28.39 5.01 -24.06
N GLU A 188 27.09 4.75 -24.15
CA GLU A 188 26.21 5.28 -25.20
C GLU A 188 26.04 6.79 -25.08
N ALA A 189 26.00 7.34 -23.85
CA ALA A 189 25.94 8.78 -23.65
C ALA A 189 27.17 9.50 -24.19
N PHE A 190 28.35 8.89 -24.05
CA PHE A 190 29.58 9.42 -24.61
C PHE A 190 29.66 9.25 -26.14
N GLU A 191 29.32 8.06 -26.64
CA GLU A 191 29.41 7.71 -28.07
C GLU A 191 28.38 8.46 -28.92
N GLU A 192 27.10 8.43 -28.56
CA GLU A 192 26.04 9.05 -29.37
C GLU A 192 25.97 10.57 -29.18
N ALA A 193 26.14 11.07 -27.93
CA ALA A 193 25.84 12.47 -27.57
C ALA A 193 27.03 13.26 -27.00
N GLY A 194 28.20 12.66 -26.86
CA GLY A 194 29.40 13.35 -26.37
C GLY A 194 29.29 13.82 -24.91
N ILE A 195 28.45 13.17 -24.09
CA ILE A 195 28.24 13.56 -22.70
C ILE A 195 29.52 13.29 -21.88
N PRO A 196 30.15 14.31 -21.27
CA PRO A 196 31.34 14.11 -20.45
C PRO A 196 31.01 13.55 -19.05
N ASN A 197 32.01 12.92 -18.42
CA ASN A 197 31.87 12.25 -17.12
C ASN A 197 31.34 13.15 -15.98
N ASN A 198 31.59 14.45 -16.03
CA ASN A 198 31.07 15.38 -15.02
C ASN A 198 29.55 15.63 -15.16
N LEU A 199 29.00 15.51 -16.37
CA LEU A 199 27.55 15.62 -16.60
C LEU A 199 26.85 14.29 -16.37
N ILE A 200 27.45 13.17 -16.80
CA ILE A 200 26.84 11.84 -16.61
C ILE A 200 26.66 11.48 -15.13
N ALA A 201 27.46 12.07 -14.22
CA ALA A 201 27.29 11.91 -12.78
C ALA A 201 25.91 12.40 -12.25
N LYS A 202 25.18 13.20 -13.02
CA LYS A 202 23.83 13.69 -12.69
C LYS A 202 22.71 12.81 -13.24
N LEU A 203 23.05 11.71 -13.92
CA LEU A 203 22.09 10.79 -14.52
C LEU A 203 21.17 10.20 -13.43
N LYS A 204 19.85 10.36 -13.60
CA LYS A 204 18.85 9.85 -12.65
C LYS A 204 18.05 8.72 -13.28
N SER A 205 17.95 7.59 -12.60
CA SER A 205 17.04 6.51 -13.03
C SER A 205 15.60 6.98 -12.92
N ALA A 206 14.84 6.90 -14.01
CA ALA A 206 13.45 7.27 -14.10
C ALA A 206 12.48 6.07 -14.15
N GLY A 207 13.02 4.85 -14.09
CA GLY A 207 12.25 3.61 -14.08
C GLY A 207 12.54 2.75 -15.31
N CYS A 208 11.53 2.01 -15.77
CA CYS A 208 11.65 1.20 -16.98
C CYS A 208 10.35 1.21 -17.79
N VAL A 209 10.48 1.13 -19.11
CA VAL A 209 9.36 1.06 -20.03
C VAL A 209 9.42 -0.27 -20.76
N SER A 210 8.38 -1.09 -20.60
CA SER A 210 8.27 -2.39 -21.26
C SER A 210 7.15 -2.37 -22.27
N PHE A 211 7.42 -2.88 -23.47
CA PHE A 211 6.48 -2.88 -24.58
C PHE A 211 6.70 -4.10 -25.46
N PHE A 212 5.70 -4.39 -26.29
CA PHE A 212 5.72 -5.54 -27.20
C PHE A 212 5.14 -5.13 -28.55
N PHE A 213 5.92 -5.28 -29.61
CA PHE A 213 5.41 -5.06 -30.97
C PHE A 213 5.79 -6.21 -31.90
N GLU A 214 5.00 -6.38 -32.94
CA GLU A 214 5.28 -7.30 -34.03
C GLU A 214 5.55 -6.50 -35.31
N SER A 215 6.48 -6.99 -36.11
CA SER A 215 6.68 -6.51 -37.49
C SER A 215 7.03 -7.68 -38.40
N GLU A 216 7.20 -7.41 -39.70
CA GLU A 216 7.68 -8.40 -40.67
C GLU A 216 9.00 -9.07 -40.27
N ARG A 217 9.76 -8.47 -39.35
CA ARG A 217 11.04 -8.99 -38.85
C ARG A 217 10.88 -10.04 -37.75
N GLY A 218 9.76 -10.06 -37.03
CA GLY A 218 9.51 -10.95 -35.89
C GLY A 218 8.84 -10.25 -34.70
N LEU A 219 9.03 -10.83 -33.52
CA LEU A 219 8.45 -10.39 -32.24
C LEU A 219 9.48 -9.57 -31.45
N PHE A 220 9.04 -8.46 -30.86
CA PHE A 220 9.91 -7.53 -30.15
C PHE A 220 9.41 -7.24 -28.73
N PRO A 221 9.52 -8.20 -27.80
CA PRO A 221 9.44 -7.90 -26.38
C PRO A 221 10.67 -7.09 -25.97
N ASN A 222 10.45 -5.87 -25.48
CA ASN A 222 11.50 -4.94 -25.10
C ASN A 222 11.25 -4.40 -23.69
N THR A 223 12.33 -4.18 -22.95
CA THR A 223 12.36 -3.42 -21.69
C THR A 223 13.51 -2.43 -21.76
N GLU A 224 13.19 -1.14 -21.78
CA GLU A 224 14.17 -0.06 -21.77
C GLU A 224 14.31 0.48 -20.33
N PHE A 225 15.55 0.54 -19.83
CA PHE A 225 15.88 1.22 -18.57
C PHE A 225 16.03 2.72 -18.86
N VAL A 226 15.15 3.52 -18.26
CA VAL A 226 15.02 4.93 -18.61
C VAL A 226 15.78 5.77 -17.60
N TYR A 227 16.59 6.69 -18.11
CA TYR A 227 17.27 7.70 -17.34
C TYR A 227 16.88 9.09 -17.79
N ASP A 228 16.84 10.03 -16.85
CA ASP A 228 16.69 11.45 -17.14
C ASP A 228 18.00 12.17 -16.80
N LEU A 229 18.42 13.07 -17.68
CA LEU A 229 19.62 13.86 -17.51
C LEU A 229 19.33 15.34 -17.79
N GLU A 230 19.36 16.15 -16.73
CA GLU A 230 19.30 17.60 -16.87
C GLU A 230 20.66 18.13 -17.36
N LEU A 231 20.65 18.78 -18.53
CA LEU A 231 21.81 19.32 -19.19
C LEU A 231 21.88 20.85 -19.01
N PRO A 232 23.09 21.43 -18.92
CA PRO A 232 23.27 22.88 -18.96
C PRO A 232 22.67 23.49 -20.23
N SER A 233 22.15 24.71 -20.14
CA SER A 233 21.54 25.40 -21.29
C SER A 233 22.51 25.73 -22.43
N ASP A 234 23.81 25.77 -22.13
CA ASP A 234 24.90 25.98 -23.09
C ASP A 234 25.50 24.67 -23.63
N PHE A 235 25.04 23.52 -23.14
CA PHE A 235 25.48 22.22 -23.62
C PHE A 235 24.83 21.88 -24.97
N ILE A 236 25.64 21.50 -25.94
CA ILE A 236 25.20 21.04 -27.26
C ILE A 236 25.73 19.61 -27.44
N PRO A 237 24.85 18.60 -27.57
CA PRO A 237 25.27 17.23 -27.84
C PRO A 237 26.08 17.13 -29.13
N SER A 238 27.09 16.27 -29.15
CA SER A 238 27.94 16.02 -30.31
C SER A 238 28.06 14.54 -30.58
N ASN A 239 27.87 14.13 -31.83
CA ASN A 239 28.08 12.76 -32.27
C ASN A 239 29.57 12.39 -32.22
N SER A 240 29.94 11.35 -31.47
CA SER A 240 31.33 10.89 -31.34
C SER A 240 31.67 9.69 -32.22
N ASP A 241 30.69 8.89 -32.66
CA ASP A 241 30.91 7.58 -33.29
C ASP A 241 30.30 7.42 -34.71
N GLY A 242 29.58 8.42 -35.19
CA GLY A 242 28.94 8.41 -36.52
C GLY A 242 27.50 7.88 -36.53
N GLU A 243 26.92 7.57 -35.37
CA GLU A 243 25.60 6.97 -35.25
C GLU A 243 24.42 7.97 -35.35
N VAL A 244 24.72 9.25 -35.18
CA VAL A 244 23.75 10.36 -35.17
C VAL A 244 23.96 11.34 -36.33
N GLU A 245 22.90 11.71 -37.04
CA GLU A 245 22.97 12.73 -38.09
C GLU A 245 22.99 14.15 -37.49
N THR A 246 22.06 14.43 -36.58
CA THR A 246 21.92 15.75 -35.94
C THR A 246 21.11 15.64 -34.65
N PHE A 247 21.21 16.66 -33.79
CA PHE A 247 20.40 16.83 -32.59
C PHE A 247 19.45 18.02 -32.74
N GLU A 248 18.31 17.96 -32.07
CA GLU A 248 17.35 19.05 -32.00
C GLU A 248 16.80 19.19 -30.58
N LEU A 249 16.88 20.41 -30.04
CA LEU A 249 16.28 20.77 -28.76
C LEU A 249 14.88 21.31 -29.01
N LEU A 250 13.86 20.59 -28.52
CA LEU A 250 12.46 20.95 -28.70
C LEU A 250 11.80 21.30 -27.38
N PRO A 251 11.03 22.40 -27.30
CA PRO A 251 10.08 22.60 -26.22
C PRO A 251 9.12 21.41 -26.14
N VAL A 252 8.75 21.01 -24.93
CA VAL A 252 7.84 19.88 -24.74
C VAL A 252 6.50 20.07 -25.46
N SER A 253 6.02 21.32 -25.58
CA SER A 253 4.83 21.67 -26.35
C SER A 253 4.87 21.25 -27.83
N GLU A 254 6.05 21.15 -28.43
CA GLU A 254 6.27 20.75 -29.82
C GLU A 254 6.72 19.28 -29.96
N CYS A 255 7.23 18.70 -28.87
CA CYS A 255 7.74 17.33 -28.84
C CYS A 255 6.65 16.29 -29.19
N LEU A 256 5.41 16.51 -28.77
CA LEU A 256 4.31 15.58 -29.03
C LEU A 256 4.05 15.38 -30.54
N GLU A 257 4.06 16.47 -31.32
CA GLU A 257 3.90 16.37 -32.78
C GLU A 257 5.08 15.66 -33.44
N ARG A 258 6.29 15.82 -32.89
CA ARG A 258 7.47 15.09 -33.35
C ARG A 258 7.34 13.59 -33.11
N ILE A 259 6.94 13.19 -31.90
CA ILE A 259 6.72 11.78 -31.51
C ILE A 259 5.61 11.14 -32.37
N LEU A 260 4.57 11.91 -32.68
CA LEU A 260 3.45 11.46 -33.51
C LEU A 260 3.77 11.36 -35.01
N SER A 261 4.94 11.87 -35.43
CA SER A 261 5.35 11.82 -36.83
C SER A 261 5.65 10.37 -37.29
N PRO A 262 5.45 10.05 -38.58
CA PRO A 262 5.76 8.71 -39.10
C PRO A 262 7.26 8.39 -39.12
N HIS A 263 8.13 9.39 -38.91
CA HIS A 263 9.58 9.26 -38.93
C HIS A 263 10.18 9.24 -37.52
N PHE A 264 9.41 8.82 -36.52
CA PHE A 264 9.92 8.57 -35.16
C PHE A 264 10.10 7.07 -34.92
N LYS A 265 11.23 6.68 -34.32
CA LYS A 265 11.57 5.28 -34.04
C LYS A 265 10.53 4.68 -33.10
N THR A 266 9.84 3.64 -33.57
CA THR A 266 8.70 3.04 -32.86
C THR A 266 9.02 2.59 -31.44
N THR A 267 10.23 2.10 -31.18
CA THR A 267 10.65 1.63 -29.85
C THR A 267 11.02 2.74 -28.88
N SER A 268 11.25 3.95 -29.37
CA SER A 268 11.61 5.11 -28.56
C SER A 268 10.38 5.96 -28.20
N VAL A 269 9.29 5.79 -28.97
CA VAL A 269 8.00 6.44 -28.67
C VAL A 269 7.53 6.18 -27.23
N PRO A 270 7.53 4.93 -26.71
CA PRO A 270 7.05 4.66 -25.35
C PRO A 270 7.86 5.40 -24.28
N VAL A 271 9.16 5.52 -24.49
CA VAL A 271 10.08 6.24 -23.57
C VAL A 271 9.81 7.74 -23.60
N ALA A 272 9.66 8.31 -24.80
CA ALA A 272 9.35 9.73 -24.94
C ALA A 272 7.97 10.08 -24.35
N LEU A 273 6.96 9.22 -24.54
CA LEU A 273 5.64 9.39 -23.90
C LEU A 273 5.70 9.25 -22.38
N ASP A 274 6.47 8.27 -21.86
CA ASP A 274 6.71 8.10 -20.43
C ASP A 274 7.31 9.38 -19.82
N PHE A 275 8.29 10.01 -20.47
CA PHE A 275 8.85 11.28 -20.04
C PHE A 275 7.79 12.39 -19.95
N LEU A 276 6.95 12.54 -20.99
CA LEU A 276 5.89 13.56 -21.02
C LEU A 276 4.82 13.33 -19.95
N ILE A 277 4.50 12.07 -19.66
CA ILE A 277 3.54 11.70 -18.61
C ILE A 277 4.12 11.99 -17.23
N ARG A 278 5.35 11.54 -16.94
CA ARG A 278 6.01 11.76 -15.65
C ARG A 278 6.21 13.24 -15.31
N HIS A 279 6.39 14.08 -16.32
CA HIS A 279 6.53 15.53 -16.17
C HIS A 279 5.20 16.30 -16.27
N GLY A 280 4.06 15.61 -16.34
CA GLY A 280 2.73 16.24 -16.26
C GLY A 280 2.24 16.95 -17.54
N TYR A 281 2.92 16.75 -18.67
CA TYR A 281 2.52 17.35 -19.95
C TYR A 281 1.49 16.52 -20.71
N ILE A 282 1.45 15.22 -20.46
CA ILE A 282 0.34 14.35 -20.85
C ILE A 282 -0.35 13.89 -19.56
N THR A 283 -1.61 14.24 -19.40
CA THR A 283 -2.45 13.89 -18.25
C THR A 283 -3.74 13.24 -18.74
N ALA A 284 -4.45 12.55 -17.85
CA ALA A 284 -5.76 11.99 -18.20
C ALA A 284 -6.76 13.09 -18.62
N GLU A 285 -6.64 14.29 -18.04
CA GLU A 285 -7.52 15.43 -18.31
C GLU A 285 -7.27 16.04 -19.70
N ASN A 286 -6.02 16.16 -20.11
CA ASN A 286 -5.68 16.84 -21.37
C ASN A 286 -5.74 15.93 -22.61
N GLU A 287 -5.63 14.60 -22.44
CA GLU A 287 -5.70 13.64 -23.53
C GLU A 287 -7.14 13.46 -24.08
N MET A 288 -8.14 13.60 -23.21
CA MET A 288 -9.57 13.49 -23.56
C MET A 288 -10.13 14.75 -24.25
N ALA A 289 -9.47 15.91 -24.13
CA ALA A 289 -10.02 17.21 -24.56
C ALA A 289 -9.94 17.49 -26.08
N ALA A 290 -9.23 16.67 -26.87
CA ALA A 290 -9.08 16.90 -28.30
C ALA A 290 -10.28 16.33 -29.10
N LYS A 291 -11.38 17.10 -29.10
CA LYS A 291 -12.66 16.96 -29.84
C LYS A 291 -13.68 15.96 -29.29
N GLU A 292 -14.40 16.40 -28.27
CA GLU A 292 -15.87 16.33 -28.24
C GLU A 292 -16.42 17.71 -27.80
N PRO A 293 -17.35 18.33 -28.56
CA PRO A 293 -18.22 19.36 -28.02
C PRO A 293 -19.28 18.69 -27.14
N ASP A 294 -19.59 19.34 -26.03
CA ASP A 294 -20.40 18.88 -24.90
C ASP A 294 -19.67 17.96 -23.92
N ALA A 295 -19.53 18.47 -22.70
CA ALA A 295 -18.95 17.80 -21.55
C ALA A 295 -19.57 16.41 -21.35
N ILE A 296 -18.75 15.37 -21.55
CA ILE A 296 -19.06 14.04 -21.02
C ILE A 296 -18.59 14.00 -19.58
N ASP A 297 -19.58 14.22 -18.74
CA ASP A 297 -19.73 13.76 -17.36
C ASP A 297 -19.00 12.43 -17.05
N ASP A 298 -18.29 12.39 -15.92
CA ASP A 298 -17.51 11.25 -15.40
C ASP A 298 -18.41 10.03 -15.08
N GLY A 299 -18.85 9.33 -16.11
CA GLY A 299 -19.85 8.26 -16.03
C GLY A 299 -19.37 6.92 -15.49
N ILE A 300 -18.82 6.83 -14.28
CA ILE A 300 -18.73 5.57 -13.50
C ILE A 300 -19.24 5.71 -12.04
N ALA A 301 -19.71 6.88 -11.66
CA ALA A 301 -20.81 7.03 -10.72
C ALA A 301 -21.76 8.07 -11.34
N GLU A 302 -23.07 8.00 -11.11
CA GLU A 302 -23.84 9.24 -11.27
C GLU A 302 -23.13 10.31 -10.41
N PRO A 303 -22.87 11.52 -10.93
CA PRO A 303 -22.32 12.61 -10.12
C PRO A 303 -23.13 12.73 -8.84
N GLY A 304 -22.51 12.42 -7.70
CA GLY A 304 -23.15 12.54 -6.38
C GLY A 304 -23.52 11.25 -5.65
N ILE A 305 -23.25 10.04 -6.17
CA ILE A 305 -23.37 8.82 -5.33
C ILE A 305 -22.06 8.60 -4.56
N GLU A 306 -21.98 9.21 -3.38
CA GLU A 306 -20.98 8.90 -2.34
C GLU A 306 -21.70 8.19 -1.17
N PRO A 307 -21.86 6.85 -1.21
CA PRO A 307 -22.60 6.13 -0.18
C PRO A 307 -21.99 6.30 1.20
N GLY A 308 -22.82 6.64 2.18
CA GLY A 308 -22.35 6.86 3.54
C GLY A 308 -21.64 8.20 3.77
N ALA A 309 -21.60 9.09 2.78
CA ALA A 309 -21.08 10.43 2.96
C ALA A 309 -22.00 11.27 3.86
N SER A 310 -21.39 12.16 4.65
CA SER A 310 -22.11 13.10 5.51
C SER A 310 -21.36 14.43 5.57
N THR A 311 -22.11 15.53 5.64
CA THR A 311 -21.56 16.88 5.86
C THR A 311 -21.13 17.11 7.31
N GLU A 312 -21.64 16.29 8.24
CA GLU A 312 -21.31 16.36 9.66
C GLU A 312 -20.54 15.10 10.07
N THR A 313 -19.28 15.28 10.45
CA THR A 313 -18.41 14.16 10.84
C THR A 313 -18.38 14.02 12.35
N MET A 314 -18.31 12.79 12.87
CA MET A 314 -18.04 12.53 14.30
C MET A 314 -16.55 12.29 14.58
N LEU A 315 -15.86 11.82 13.56
CA LEU A 315 -14.47 11.40 13.63
C LEU A 315 -13.60 12.40 12.89
N VAL A 316 -12.35 12.50 13.33
CA VAL A 316 -11.32 13.17 12.55
C VAL A 316 -11.09 12.36 11.29
N THR A 317 -11.32 12.98 10.14
CA THR A 317 -11.09 12.37 8.82
C THR A 317 -9.70 12.75 8.35
N THR A 318 -8.81 11.77 8.35
CA THR A 318 -7.48 11.85 7.76
C THR A 318 -7.43 10.77 6.70
N ASP A 319 -6.96 11.11 5.49
CA ASP A 319 -6.74 10.07 4.50
C ASP A 319 -5.67 9.14 5.07
N SER A 320 -5.88 7.81 5.00
CA SER A 320 -4.96 6.86 5.64
C SER A 320 -3.54 7.07 5.15
N PHE A 321 -3.40 7.54 3.90
CA PHE A 321 -2.13 7.94 3.30
C PHE A 321 -1.42 9.07 4.05
N ASP A 322 -2.12 10.16 4.29
CA ASP A 322 -1.59 11.36 4.95
C ASP A 322 -1.14 11.06 6.37
N GLU A 323 -1.80 10.12 7.07
CA GLU A 323 -1.32 9.63 8.36
C GLU A 323 0.04 8.93 8.25
N TYR A 324 0.27 8.10 7.21
CA TYR A 324 1.59 7.48 7.03
C TYR A 324 2.68 8.53 6.79
N GLU A 325 2.41 9.57 5.99
CA GLU A 325 3.38 10.64 5.75
C GLU A 325 3.62 11.48 7.00
N GLN A 326 2.58 11.82 7.76
CA GLN A 326 2.71 12.52 9.03
C GLN A 326 3.49 11.71 10.06
N GLU A 327 3.26 10.41 10.16
CA GLU A 327 3.99 9.56 11.11
C GLU A 327 5.41 9.23 10.66
N MET A 328 5.65 9.11 9.35
CA MET A 328 7.01 9.02 8.83
C MET A 328 7.78 10.32 9.00
N SER A 329 7.13 11.49 8.90
CA SER A 329 7.77 12.79 9.08
C SER A 329 7.94 13.18 10.54
N SER A 330 7.03 12.81 11.44
CA SER A 330 7.18 13.04 12.90
C SER A 330 8.39 12.30 13.46
N SER A 331 8.72 11.12 12.92
CA SER A 331 9.95 10.39 13.25
C SER A 331 11.24 11.09 12.82
N ILE A 332 11.17 12.12 11.96
CA ILE A 332 12.30 12.91 11.45
C ILE A 332 12.56 14.15 12.31
N ASP A 333 11.53 14.72 12.95
CA ASP A 333 11.58 16.08 13.53
C ASP A 333 11.27 16.19 15.04
N ASP A 334 11.41 15.10 15.80
CA ASP A 334 11.30 15.09 17.27
C ASP A 334 12.34 16.00 17.98
N ARG A 335 13.29 16.61 17.24
CA ARG A 335 14.25 17.60 17.78
C ARG A 335 13.74 19.04 17.77
N GLN A 336 12.57 19.35 17.17
CA GLN A 336 12.06 20.73 17.05
C GLN A 336 10.64 20.98 17.58
N MET A 337 9.95 20.01 18.22
CA MET A 337 8.71 20.31 18.94
C MET A 337 9.00 21.02 20.27
N LYS A 338 9.16 22.35 20.21
CA LYS A 338 8.76 23.22 21.31
C LYS A 338 7.23 23.26 21.32
N GLU A 339 6.68 22.58 22.32
CA GLU A 339 5.28 22.49 22.73
C GLU A 339 4.43 23.74 22.43
N SER A 340 3.30 23.54 21.75
CA SER A 340 2.08 24.27 22.13
C SER A 340 1.63 23.71 23.48
N THR A 341 1.82 24.48 24.53
CA THR A 341 1.76 24.09 25.95
C THR A 341 0.35 23.92 26.55
N THR A 342 -0.72 23.86 25.75
CA THR A 342 -2.09 23.71 26.28
C THR A 342 -2.61 22.29 26.09
N SER A 343 -2.82 21.57 27.19
CA SER A 343 -3.53 20.28 27.19
C SER A 343 -5.02 20.53 27.00
N THR A 344 -5.63 19.86 26.02
CA THR A 344 -7.06 19.94 25.74
C THR A 344 -7.90 19.55 26.95
N ILE A 345 -7.46 18.54 27.73
CA ILE A 345 -8.10 18.16 28.98
C ILE A 345 -8.06 19.31 30.00
N SER A 346 -6.94 20.03 30.07
CA SER A 346 -6.78 21.19 30.97
C SER A 346 -7.69 22.34 30.55
N GLU A 347 -7.82 22.61 29.25
CA GLU A 347 -8.76 23.62 28.72
C GLU A 347 -10.21 23.28 29.07
N ILE A 348 -10.63 22.02 28.96
CA ILE A 348 -12.00 21.59 29.36
C ILE A 348 -12.23 21.82 30.86
N GLN A 349 -11.22 21.53 31.69
CA GLN A 349 -11.31 21.73 33.13
C GLN A 349 -11.33 23.22 33.53
N GLU A 350 -10.72 24.10 32.74
CA GLU A 350 -10.75 25.56 32.94
C GLU A 350 -12.06 26.18 32.48
N ASP A 351 -12.56 25.82 31.29
CA ASP A 351 -13.89 26.24 30.77
C ASP A 351 -15.02 25.86 31.75
N ALA A 352 -14.86 24.76 32.50
CA ALA A 352 -15.82 24.30 33.50
C ALA A 352 -15.83 25.14 34.81
N ARG A 353 -14.77 25.91 35.10
CA ARG A 353 -14.60 26.69 36.34
C ARG A 353 -15.22 28.09 36.28
N ASP A 354 -15.61 28.58 35.10
CA ASP A 354 -16.18 29.92 34.89
C ASP A 354 -17.67 30.07 35.27
N ILE A 355 -18.19 29.21 36.16
CA ILE A 355 -19.52 29.37 36.78
C ILE A 355 -19.31 29.55 38.29
N PRO A 356 -19.79 30.65 38.91
CA PRO A 356 -19.40 31.01 40.26
C PRO A 356 -20.03 30.06 41.27
N THR A 357 -19.21 29.23 41.92
CA THR A 357 -19.57 28.58 43.18
C THR A 357 -18.42 28.70 44.18
N THR A 358 -18.80 29.16 45.38
CA THR A 358 -18.01 29.55 46.56
C THR A 358 -16.93 28.55 47.01
N PRO A 359 -15.81 29.03 47.59
CA PRO A 359 -14.67 28.19 47.94
C PRO A 359 -14.91 27.43 49.24
N THR A 360 -14.59 26.14 49.25
CA THR A 360 -14.32 25.41 50.51
C THR A 360 -12.93 24.79 50.44
N THR A 361 -12.11 25.16 51.42
CA THR A 361 -10.75 24.72 51.70
C THR A 361 -10.68 23.26 52.14
N THR A 362 -9.77 22.47 51.58
CA THR A 362 -8.97 21.47 52.32
C THR A 362 -7.72 21.02 51.54
N SER A 363 -6.68 20.68 52.30
CA SER A 363 -5.26 20.46 51.95
C SER A 363 -4.93 19.04 51.42
N PRO A 364 -3.68 18.78 50.95
CA PRO A 364 -3.37 17.66 50.05
C PRO A 364 -2.89 16.40 50.79
N ARG A 365 -3.23 15.22 50.23
CA ARG A 365 -2.53 13.95 50.50
C ARG A 365 -2.49 13.06 49.25
N GLU A 366 -1.28 12.80 48.76
CA GLU A 366 -0.88 11.63 47.94
C GLU A 366 -0.83 10.34 48.81
N PRO A 367 -0.58 9.12 48.27
CA PRO A 367 -0.52 8.69 46.87
C PRO A 367 -1.54 7.58 46.50
N GLU A 368 -1.80 7.47 45.20
CA GLU A 368 -2.63 6.45 44.55
C GLU A 368 -2.09 5.03 44.84
N LYS A 369 -2.96 4.18 45.38
CA LYS A 369 -2.75 2.72 45.45
C LYS A 369 -3.23 2.11 44.15
N THR A 370 -2.30 1.55 43.38
CA THR A 370 -2.60 0.60 42.32
C THR A 370 -3.28 -0.63 42.93
N LEU A 371 -4.48 -0.96 42.42
CA LEU A 371 -5.21 -2.16 42.80
C LEU A 371 -4.50 -3.39 42.21
N PRO A 372 -4.30 -4.48 42.97
CA PRO A 372 -3.81 -5.74 42.42
C PRO A 372 -4.93 -6.40 41.61
N LEU A 373 -4.65 -6.74 40.35
CA LEU A 373 -5.48 -7.64 39.56
C LEU A 373 -5.18 -9.07 40.02
N ASP A 374 -6.24 -9.78 40.39
CA ASP A 374 -6.18 -11.16 40.91
C ASP A 374 -5.86 -12.15 39.78
N ASP A 375 -5.04 -13.13 40.13
CA ASP A 375 -4.38 -14.07 39.23
C ASP A 375 -5.14 -15.39 39.32
N SER A 376 -6.33 -15.46 38.72
CA SER A 376 -7.01 -16.73 38.55
C SER A 376 -7.89 -16.79 37.30
N GLU A 377 -7.65 -17.89 36.58
CA GLU A 377 -8.41 -18.50 35.50
C GLU A 377 -8.11 -18.03 34.06
N MET A 378 -8.11 -19.07 33.23
CA MET A 378 -7.28 -19.33 32.07
C MET A 378 -8.25 -19.91 31.06
N ASP A 379 -8.35 -19.30 29.87
CA ASP A 379 -8.75 -19.97 28.64
C ASP A 379 -8.30 -19.16 27.39
N ASP A 380 -7.24 -19.69 26.77
CA ASP A 380 -7.13 -20.04 25.35
C ASP A 380 -7.38 -18.98 24.25
N VAL A 381 -6.39 -18.12 23.96
CA VAL A 381 -5.95 -17.79 22.58
C VAL A 381 -4.47 -17.37 22.61
N THR A 382 -3.68 -17.93 21.69
CA THR A 382 -2.22 -17.78 21.49
C THR A 382 -1.39 -18.75 22.32
N HIS A 383 -1.13 -19.91 21.73
CA HIS A 383 -0.02 -20.82 22.05
C HIS A 383 1.24 -19.99 22.37
N ARG A 384 1.49 -19.70 23.66
CA ARG A 384 2.85 -19.53 24.15
C ARG A 384 3.54 -20.83 23.77
N LEU A 385 4.52 -20.79 22.85
CA LEU A 385 5.47 -21.89 22.71
C LEU A 385 5.87 -22.28 24.13
N SER A 386 5.51 -23.51 24.50
CA SER A 386 5.60 -24.05 25.85
C SER A 386 6.80 -23.48 26.58
N GLN A 387 6.57 -22.83 27.72
CA GLN A 387 7.64 -22.29 28.58
C GLN A 387 8.70 -23.33 28.96
N SER A 388 8.47 -24.62 28.66
CA SER A 388 9.41 -25.73 28.84
C SER A 388 10.33 -26.05 27.63
N SER A 389 10.10 -25.51 26.42
CA SER A 389 10.89 -25.87 25.23
C SER A 389 11.84 -24.76 24.71
N LEU A 390 11.93 -23.63 25.43
CA LEU A 390 12.76 -22.47 25.06
C LEU A 390 13.94 -22.27 26.03
N ASP A 391 14.48 -23.32 26.65
CA ASP A 391 15.68 -23.21 27.51
C ASP A 391 16.99 -22.93 26.75
N GLY A 392 16.94 -22.92 25.40
CA GLY A 392 18.05 -22.53 24.54
C GLY A 392 18.01 -21.08 24.06
N ASP A 393 19.12 -20.63 23.46
CA ASP A 393 19.21 -19.32 22.78
C ASP A 393 18.11 -19.18 21.71
N PRO A 394 17.25 -18.14 21.79
CA PRO A 394 16.16 -17.94 20.83
C PRO A 394 16.65 -17.83 19.38
N LEU A 395 17.88 -17.37 19.13
CA LEU A 395 18.46 -17.30 17.79
C LEU A 395 18.72 -18.69 17.17
N HIS A 396 18.74 -19.74 17.98
CA HIS A 396 18.86 -21.12 17.53
C HIS A 396 17.49 -21.85 17.48
N CYS A 397 16.41 -21.19 17.90
CA CYS A 397 15.07 -21.74 17.89
C CYS A 397 14.41 -21.58 16.50
N LYS A 398 14.31 -22.69 15.75
CA LYS A 398 13.65 -22.70 14.43
C LYS A 398 12.20 -22.23 14.49
N ALA A 399 11.46 -22.54 15.56
CA ALA A 399 10.05 -22.13 15.71
C ALA A 399 9.90 -20.61 15.89
N TRP A 400 10.82 -19.99 16.64
CA TRP A 400 10.84 -18.53 16.81
C TRP A 400 11.28 -17.83 15.52
N LEU A 401 12.30 -18.34 14.82
CA LEU A 401 12.73 -17.83 13.51
C LEU A 401 11.68 -18.00 12.41
N ALA A 402 10.81 -19.00 12.53
CA ALA A 402 9.73 -19.27 11.58
C ALA A 402 8.53 -18.32 11.73
N GLN A 403 8.44 -17.58 12.83
CA GLN A 403 7.38 -16.58 13.01
C GLN A 403 7.42 -15.56 11.86
N ARG A 404 6.24 -15.22 11.35
CA ARG A 404 6.09 -14.35 10.17
C ARG A 404 6.39 -12.88 10.47
N LYS A 405 6.12 -12.44 11.70
CA LYS A 405 6.31 -11.04 12.12
C LYS A 405 6.68 -10.95 13.59
N HIS A 406 7.82 -10.35 13.90
CA HIS A 406 8.25 -10.00 15.26
C HIS A 406 8.09 -8.51 15.51
N ILE A 407 7.76 -8.14 16.73
CA ILE A 407 7.74 -6.76 17.22
C ILE A 407 8.62 -6.68 18.47
N PHE A 408 9.49 -5.67 18.51
CA PHE A 408 10.39 -5.39 19.61
C PHE A 408 10.24 -3.94 20.04
N ILE A 409 10.25 -3.71 21.34
CA ILE A 409 10.28 -2.37 21.94
C ILE A 409 11.45 -2.34 22.91
N LEU A 410 12.27 -1.31 22.77
CA LEU A 410 13.44 -1.09 23.59
C LEU A 410 13.64 0.41 23.86
N SER A 411 14.31 0.74 24.95
CA SER A 411 14.69 2.12 25.22
C SER A 411 15.86 2.55 24.34
N GLN A 412 16.10 3.86 24.22
CA GLN A 412 17.30 4.40 23.57
C GLN A 412 18.62 3.91 24.22
N ALA A 413 18.58 3.45 25.48
CA ALA A 413 19.71 2.84 26.17
C ALA A 413 19.87 1.33 25.85
N GLY A 414 19.06 0.78 24.94
CA GLY A 414 19.11 -0.61 24.51
C GLY A 414 18.41 -1.58 25.46
N LYS A 415 17.66 -1.09 26.46
CA LYS A 415 16.99 -1.95 27.42
C LYS A 415 15.72 -2.54 26.82
N PRO A 416 15.51 -3.86 26.89
CA PRO A 416 14.26 -4.48 26.47
C PRO A 416 13.05 -3.97 27.25
N ILE A 417 11.96 -3.69 26.54
CA ILE A 417 10.67 -3.26 27.11
C ILE A 417 9.58 -4.28 26.78
N TYR A 418 9.52 -4.75 25.55
CA TYR A 418 8.52 -5.73 25.11
C TYR A 418 9.02 -6.53 23.92
N SER A 419 8.63 -7.81 23.84
CA SER A 419 8.74 -8.61 22.62
C SER A 419 7.48 -9.45 22.40
N ARG A 420 6.97 -9.46 21.15
CA ARG A 420 5.79 -10.27 20.78
C ARG A 420 5.99 -11.76 21.04
N TYR A 421 7.21 -12.27 20.86
CA TYR A 421 7.54 -13.67 21.05
C TYR A 421 8.87 -13.84 21.79
N CYS A 422 8.89 -14.77 22.75
CA CYS A 422 9.99 -14.99 23.69
C CYS A 422 10.09 -13.89 24.76
N SER A 423 10.73 -14.23 25.89
CA SER A 423 10.97 -13.28 26.98
C SER A 423 12.06 -12.28 26.60
N GLU A 424 11.82 -11.02 26.97
CA GLU A 424 12.71 -9.88 26.80
C GLU A 424 14.10 -10.12 27.37
N ASP A 425 14.19 -10.83 28.51
CA ASP A 425 15.45 -11.12 29.19
C ASP A 425 16.39 -12.01 28.35
N LYS A 426 15.82 -12.84 27.46
CA LYS A 426 16.59 -13.68 26.52
C LYS A 426 17.02 -12.92 25.26
N LEU A 427 16.45 -11.75 25.01
CA LEU A 427 16.63 -10.96 23.79
C LEU A 427 17.48 -9.70 23.99
N VAL A 428 18.07 -9.52 25.19
CA VAL A 428 18.90 -8.36 25.55
C VAL A 428 20.00 -8.10 24.53
N THR A 429 20.74 -9.13 24.12
CA THR A 429 21.83 -8.98 23.14
C THR A 429 21.30 -8.52 21.77
N LEU A 430 20.19 -9.10 21.30
CA LEU A 430 19.58 -8.74 20.02
C LEU A 430 19.09 -7.30 20.02
N MET A 431 18.40 -6.88 21.08
CA MET A 431 17.94 -5.50 21.23
C MET A 431 19.11 -4.51 21.37
N GLY A 432 20.21 -4.91 22.02
CA GLY A 432 21.44 -4.13 22.03
C GLY A 432 22.01 -3.91 20.63
N VAL A 433 21.96 -4.91 19.75
CA VAL A 433 22.38 -4.77 18.34
C VAL A 433 21.44 -3.82 17.59
N MET A 434 20.11 -3.94 17.77
CA MET A 434 19.14 -3.03 17.15
C MET A 434 19.38 -1.58 17.56
N GLN A 435 19.65 -1.34 18.85
CA GLN A 435 20.00 -0.01 19.35
C GLN A 435 21.30 0.51 18.73
N ALA A 436 22.33 -0.34 18.63
CA ALA A 436 23.60 0.05 18.03
C ALA A 436 23.45 0.44 16.55
N LEU A 437 22.60 -0.25 15.79
CA LEU A 437 22.29 0.11 14.40
C LEU A 437 21.64 1.49 14.31
N VAL A 438 20.66 1.76 15.18
CA VAL A 438 19.99 3.07 15.24
C VAL A 438 21.00 4.17 15.58
N SER A 439 21.82 3.98 16.62
CA SER A 439 22.81 4.97 17.04
C SER A 439 23.88 5.23 15.96
N PHE A 440 24.37 4.19 15.28
CA PHE A 440 25.37 4.33 14.24
C PHE A 440 24.90 5.22 13.08
N VAL A 441 23.64 5.06 12.64
CA VAL A 441 23.06 5.89 11.57
C VAL A 441 22.80 7.31 12.07
N GLN A 442 22.35 7.46 13.31
CA GLN A 442 22.14 8.75 13.96
C GLN A 442 23.41 9.58 14.13
N ASP A 443 24.56 8.94 14.38
CA ASP A 443 25.86 9.62 14.42
C ASP A 443 26.22 10.26 13.07
N GLY A 444 25.70 9.71 11.97
CA GLY A 444 25.78 10.27 10.62
C GLY A 444 24.80 11.42 10.32
N SER A 445 24.03 11.88 11.31
CA SER A 445 22.90 12.82 11.13
C SER A 445 21.82 12.30 10.16
N ASP A 446 21.63 10.99 10.12
CA ASP A 446 20.57 10.31 9.36
C ASP A 446 19.73 9.43 10.30
N MET A 447 18.60 8.89 9.82
CA MET A 447 17.70 8.04 10.60
C MET A 447 17.41 6.74 9.87
N ILE A 448 17.68 5.61 10.53
CA ILE A 448 17.33 4.30 9.98
C ILE A 448 15.80 4.16 9.92
N ARG A 449 15.27 3.90 8.72
CA ARG A 449 13.84 3.66 8.49
C ARG A 449 13.54 2.19 8.28
N SER A 450 14.28 1.55 7.37
CA SER A 450 14.13 0.13 7.08
C SER A 450 15.43 -0.51 6.60
N VAL A 451 15.53 -1.83 6.79
CA VAL A 451 16.55 -2.69 6.21
C VAL A 451 15.84 -3.83 5.49
N HIS A 452 16.25 -4.12 4.26
CA HIS A 452 15.65 -5.17 3.43
C HIS A 452 16.65 -6.30 3.24
N ALA A 453 16.32 -7.50 3.73
CA ALA A 453 17.16 -8.69 3.63
C ALA A 453 16.36 -9.85 3.02
N GLY A 454 16.50 -10.05 1.71
CA GLY A 454 15.73 -11.06 0.97
C GLY A 454 14.23 -10.80 1.06
N ASN A 455 13.48 -11.74 1.65
CA ASN A 455 12.04 -11.62 1.89
C ASN A 455 11.69 -11.09 3.29
N THR A 456 12.68 -10.58 4.04
CA THR A 456 12.47 -10.06 5.39
C THR A 456 12.72 -8.55 5.41
N ASN A 457 11.72 -7.81 5.91
CA ASN A 457 11.78 -6.37 6.10
C ASN A 457 11.96 -6.07 7.59
N PHE A 458 12.94 -5.23 7.90
CA PHE A 458 13.15 -4.66 9.24
C PHE A 458 12.71 -3.20 9.15
N VAL A 459 11.82 -2.75 10.02
CA VAL A 459 11.31 -1.37 10.04
C VAL A 459 11.53 -0.81 11.44
N PHE A 460 12.09 0.40 11.50
CA PHE A 460 12.49 1.08 12.73
C PHE A 460 11.67 2.36 12.87
N VAL A 461 11.10 2.56 14.06
CA VAL A 461 10.39 3.78 14.45
C VAL A 461 10.97 4.25 15.77
N VAL A 462 11.54 5.45 15.78
CA VAL A 462 12.05 6.09 17.00
C VAL A 462 11.05 7.18 17.40
N LYS A 463 10.51 7.08 18.61
CA LYS A 463 9.56 8.06 19.18
C LYS A 463 9.97 8.41 20.60
N GLY A 464 10.42 9.65 20.82
CA GLY A 464 10.98 10.06 22.10
C GLY A 464 12.04 9.08 22.63
N PRO A 465 11.93 8.57 23.88
CA PRO A 465 12.92 7.68 24.48
C PRO A 465 12.81 6.20 24.02
N LEU A 466 11.90 5.89 23.10
CA LEU A 466 11.60 4.52 22.67
C LEU A 466 12.05 4.26 21.23
N ILE A 467 12.57 3.06 21.00
CA ILE A 467 12.83 2.49 19.69
C ILE A 467 11.87 1.32 19.54
N LEU A 468 11.11 1.31 18.45
CA LEU A 468 10.18 0.25 18.08
C LEU A 468 10.68 -0.38 16.78
N VAL A 469 10.71 -1.71 16.72
CA VAL A 469 11.25 -2.44 15.58
C VAL A 469 10.27 -3.54 15.17
N ALA A 470 9.89 -3.55 13.90
CA ALA A 470 9.15 -4.65 13.28
C ALA A 470 10.10 -5.45 12.38
N VAL A 471 10.07 -6.78 12.49
CA VAL A 471 10.78 -7.70 11.58
C VAL A 471 9.75 -8.60 10.95
N SER A 472 9.45 -8.40 9.67
CA SER A 472 8.34 -9.05 8.99
C SER A 472 8.72 -9.75 7.70
N LYS A 473 8.11 -10.92 7.47
CA LYS A 473 8.13 -11.72 6.24
C LYS A 473 6.75 -11.72 5.56
N THR A 474 5.83 -10.87 6.01
CA THR A 474 4.48 -10.72 5.46
C THR A 474 4.49 -9.86 4.19
N LEU A 475 3.31 -9.66 3.60
CA LEU A 475 3.12 -8.80 2.42
C LEU A 475 2.99 -7.31 2.77
N GLU A 476 3.16 -6.96 4.04
CA GLU A 476 3.00 -5.59 4.54
C GLU A 476 4.16 -4.71 4.06
N SER A 477 3.82 -3.52 3.57
CA SER A 477 4.78 -2.52 3.16
C SER A 477 5.44 -1.83 4.36
N VAL A 478 6.56 -1.14 4.12
CA VAL A 478 7.25 -0.36 5.16
C VAL A 478 6.30 0.66 5.83
N PRO A 479 5.50 1.47 5.10
CA PRO A 479 4.53 2.37 5.73
C PRO A 479 3.49 1.66 6.61
N GLN A 480 2.98 0.51 6.17
CA GLN A 480 2.01 -0.27 6.95
C GLN A 480 2.60 -0.82 8.24
N LEU A 481 3.85 -1.28 8.21
CA LEU A 481 4.58 -1.72 9.42
C LEU A 481 4.87 -0.53 10.35
N THR A 482 5.23 0.64 9.81
CA THR A 482 5.39 1.88 10.58
C THR A 482 4.09 2.28 11.29
N LEU A 483 2.94 2.13 10.63
CA LEU A 483 1.63 2.37 11.23
C LEU A 483 1.35 1.43 12.39
N GLN A 484 1.63 0.13 12.23
CA GLN A 484 1.47 -0.84 13.34
C GLN A 484 2.37 -0.51 14.53
N LEU A 485 3.63 -0.14 14.28
CA LEU A 485 4.52 0.31 15.35
C LEU A 485 3.98 1.58 16.03
N THR A 486 3.34 2.48 15.27
CA THR A 486 2.67 3.66 15.83
C THR A 486 1.47 3.29 16.70
N TYR A 487 0.65 2.32 16.30
CA TYR A 487 -0.43 1.80 17.15
C TYR A 487 0.11 1.21 18.47
N VAL A 488 1.19 0.44 18.40
CA VAL A 488 1.87 -0.11 19.58
C VAL A 488 2.39 1.00 20.49
N TYR A 489 3.01 2.04 19.92
CA TYR A 489 3.43 3.22 20.67
C TYR A 489 2.24 3.91 21.34
N ASN A 490 1.17 4.14 20.59
CA ASN A 490 -0.05 4.78 21.12
C ASN A 490 -0.70 3.92 22.22
N GLN A 491 -0.61 2.59 22.14
CA GLN A 491 -1.05 1.71 23.22
C GLN A 491 -0.23 1.92 24.51
N ILE A 492 1.08 2.12 24.41
CA ILE A 492 1.92 2.48 25.57
C ILE A 492 1.51 3.85 26.13
N ILE A 493 1.30 4.84 25.26
CA ILE A 493 0.85 6.17 25.67
C ILE A 493 -0.54 6.13 26.30
N SER A 494 -1.44 5.25 25.85
CA SER A 494 -2.77 5.12 26.45
C SER A 494 -2.73 4.66 27.92
N VAL A 495 -1.67 3.93 28.30
CA VAL A 495 -1.43 3.41 29.65
C VAL A 495 -0.63 4.39 30.51
N LEU A 496 0.34 5.12 29.93
CA LEU A 496 1.28 5.96 30.68
C LEU A 496 1.12 7.46 30.48
N THR A 497 0.59 7.95 29.36
CA THR A 497 0.73 9.32 28.83
C THR A 497 2.15 9.67 28.37
N GLN A 498 2.24 10.58 27.40
CA GLN A 498 3.49 11.14 26.89
C GLN A 498 4.23 11.93 27.97
N SER A 499 3.52 12.74 28.75
CA SER A 499 4.08 13.53 29.83
C SER A 499 4.74 12.67 30.90
N GLN A 500 4.11 11.57 31.31
CA GLN A 500 4.72 10.64 32.27
C GLN A 500 5.94 9.93 31.67
N LEU A 501 5.86 9.49 30.41
CA LEU A 501 6.95 8.83 29.71
C LEU A 501 8.20 9.74 29.65
N ASN A 502 8.02 10.97 29.19
CA ASN A 502 9.09 11.97 29.12
C ASN A 502 9.66 12.25 30.51
N ARG A 503 8.81 12.55 31.50
CA ARG A 503 9.23 12.84 32.88
C ARG A 503 10.07 11.71 33.48
N VAL A 504 9.69 10.45 33.25
CA VAL A 504 10.42 9.28 33.78
C VAL A 504 11.82 9.20 33.18
N TYR A 505 11.97 9.39 31.87
CA TYR A 505 13.27 9.30 31.20
C TYR A 505 14.14 10.55 31.38
N ASP A 506 13.55 11.72 31.56
CA ASP A 506 14.26 12.96 31.92
C ASP A 506 14.89 12.85 33.32
N GLN A 507 14.14 12.29 34.28
CA GLN A 507 14.65 12.05 35.63
C GLN A 507 15.64 10.88 35.68
N ARG A 508 15.39 9.82 34.91
CA ARG A 508 16.15 8.58 34.95
C ARG A 508 16.27 7.98 33.54
N ARG A 509 17.29 8.41 32.79
CA ARG A 509 17.57 7.92 31.43
C ARG A 509 17.67 6.39 31.31
N ASN A 510 18.14 5.73 32.37
CA ASN A 510 18.30 4.28 32.45
C ASN A 510 17.13 3.57 33.18
N PHE A 511 15.95 4.18 33.27
CA PHE A 511 14.79 3.54 33.88
C PHE A 511 14.36 2.26 33.11
N ASP A 512 13.81 1.29 33.83
CA ASP A 512 13.25 0.07 33.24
C ASP A 512 11.72 0.23 33.12
N LEU A 513 11.25 0.54 31.90
CA LEU A 513 9.84 0.88 31.66
C LEU A 513 8.88 -0.30 31.91
N ARG A 514 9.38 -1.54 31.89
CA ARG A 514 8.57 -2.75 32.19
C ARG A 514 7.86 -2.65 33.53
N ARG A 515 8.47 -1.95 34.49
CA ARG A 515 7.91 -1.71 35.83
C ARG A 515 6.63 -0.87 35.83
N LEU A 516 6.41 -0.06 34.80
CA LEU A 516 5.20 0.76 34.65
C LEU A 516 4.18 0.11 33.70
N LEU A 517 4.62 -0.83 32.86
CA LEU A 517 3.78 -1.54 31.90
C LEU A 517 3.34 -2.93 32.36
N THR A 518 3.73 -3.34 33.57
CA THR A 518 3.40 -4.66 34.12
C THR A 518 1.88 -4.90 34.09
N GLY A 519 1.46 -5.99 33.44
CA GLY A 519 0.05 -6.36 33.26
C GLY A 519 -0.63 -5.71 32.04
N SER A 520 0.04 -4.76 31.38
CA SER A 520 -0.45 -4.09 30.17
C SER A 520 0.09 -4.71 28.89
N GLU A 521 1.03 -5.68 28.97
CA GLU A 521 1.58 -6.39 27.82
C GLU A 521 0.49 -7.11 27.02
N ARG A 522 -0.53 -7.65 27.73
CA ARG A 522 -1.71 -8.28 27.11
C ARG A 522 -2.47 -7.35 26.17
N LEU A 523 -2.48 -6.04 26.44
CA LEU A 523 -3.13 -5.05 25.58
C LEU A 523 -2.36 -4.91 24.26
N ILE A 524 -1.03 -4.98 24.31
CA ILE A 524 -0.16 -4.91 23.13
C ILE A 524 -0.27 -6.22 22.33
N ASP A 525 -0.26 -7.37 23.00
CA ASP A 525 -0.44 -8.69 22.37
C ASP A 525 -1.78 -8.77 21.63
N HIS A 526 -2.87 -8.39 22.30
CA HIS A 526 -4.21 -8.39 21.71
C HIS A 526 -4.28 -7.40 20.54
N LEU A 527 -3.72 -6.19 20.67
CA LEU A 527 -3.69 -5.19 19.59
C LEU A 527 -2.97 -5.70 18.35
N LEU A 528 -1.83 -6.38 18.52
CA LEU A 528 -1.08 -6.94 17.41
C LEU A 528 -1.86 -8.05 16.69
N ASN A 529 -2.55 -8.91 17.44
CA ASN A 529 -3.41 -9.95 16.87
C ASN A 529 -4.65 -9.34 16.19
N PHE A 530 -5.19 -8.26 16.75
CA PHE A 530 -6.33 -7.53 16.21
C PHE A 530 -5.97 -6.86 14.88
N MET A 531 -4.80 -6.22 14.80
CA MET A 531 -4.26 -5.63 13.56
C MET A 531 -3.97 -6.65 12.46
N ASP A 532 -3.64 -7.90 12.81
CA ASP A 532 -3.40 -8.96 11.83
C ASP A 532 -4.70 -9.47 11.17
N ARG A 533 -5.85 -9.28 11.84
CA ARG A 533 -7.15 -9.85 11.44
C ARG A 533 -8.16 -8.83 10.93
N GLU A 534 -8.02 -7.56 11.29
CA GLU A 534 -8.98 -6.52 10.91
C GLU A 534 -8.44 -5.51 9.89
N PRO A 535 -9.19 -5.20 8.83
CA PRO A 535 -8.80 -4.18 7.86
C PRO A 535 -8.94 -2.73 8.38
N ALA A 536 -9.65 -2.53 9.49
CA ALA A 536 -9.93 -1.23 10.10
C ALA A 536 -8.67 -0.35 10.25
N PHE A 537 -7.55 -0.98 10.62
CA PHE A 537 -6.29 -0.31 10.91
C PHE A 537 -5.64 0.31 9.68
N PHE A 538 -5.45 -0.45 8.60
CA PHE A 538 -4.81 0.10 7.39
C PHE A 538 -5.75 1.00 6.57
N LEU A 539 -7.07 0.81 6.73
CA LEU A 539 -8.08 1.71 6.18
C LEU A 539 -8.19 3.02 6.96
N GLY A 540 -7.74 3.06 8.23
CA GLY A 540 -7.94 4.22 9.11
C GLY A 540 -9.43 4.50 9.34
N ALA A 541 -10.24 3.46 9.53
CA ALA A 541 -11.70 3.58 9.55
C ALA A 541 -12.36 2.60 10.54
N ILE A 542 -13.55 2.96 11.03
CA ILE A 542 -14.31 2.19 12.03
C ILE A 542 -15.46 1.41 11.39
N LYS A 543 -15.64 0.16 11.82
CA LYS A 543 -16.78 -0.67 11.42
C LYS A 543 -17.99 -0.34 12.30
N CYS A 544 -19.13 -0.08 11.68
CA CYS A 544 -20.38 0.16 12.40
C CYS A 544 -21.25 -1.10 12.49
N LEU A 545 -22.05 -1.20 13.55
CA LEU A 545 -23.05 -2.26 13.68
C LEU A 545 -24.26 -1.92 12.80
N PRO A 546 -24.68 -2.80 11.86
CA PRO A 546 -25.81 -2.53 10.97
C PRO A 546 -27.17 -2.50 11.69
N LEU A 547 -27.72 -1.33 11.97
CA LEU A 547 -28.97 -1.17 12.73
C LEU A 547 -30.03 -0.37 11.96
N LEU A 548 -31.31 -0.66 12.20
CA LEU A 548 -32.39 0.16 11.64
C LEU A 548 -32.23 1.63 12.08
N PRO A 549 -32.46 2.61 11.18
CA PRO A 549 -32.26 4.04 11.49
C PRO A 549 -33.07 4.48 12.72
N SER A 550 -34.32 4.05 12.83
CA SER A 550 -35.20 4.34 13.96
C SER A 550 -34.65 3.82 15.30
N MET A 551 -34.04 2.62 15.31
CA MET A 551 -33.44 2.03 16.50
C MET A 551 -32.17 2.79 16.88
N ARG A 552 -31.30 3.08 15.92
CA ARG A 552 -30.09 3.88 16.15
C ARG A 552 -30.44 5.26 16.71
N SER A 553 -31.40 5.97 16.11
CA SER A 553 -31.88 7.25 16.62
C SER A 553 -32.45 7.14 18.03
N SER A 554 -33.21 6.09 18.34
CA SER A 554 -33.74 5.87 19.70
C SER A 554 -32.63 5.67 20.74
N ILE A 555 -31.60 4.89 20.40
CA ILE A 555 -30.42 4.68 21.25
C ILE A 555 -29.69 6.01 21.48
N THR A 556 -29.36 6.72 20.40
CA THR A 556 -28.65 8.01 20.45
C THR A 556 -29.43 9.03 21.29
N GLN A 557 -30.73 9.18 21.07
CA GLN A 557 -31.57 10.11 21.84
C GLN A 557 -31.68 9.74 23.32
N THR A 558 -31.71 8.44 23.63
CA THR A 558 -31.72 7.95 25.02
C THR A 558 -30.44 8.35 25.76
N ILE A 559 -29.29 8.21 25.10
CA ILE A 559 -27.99 8.63 25.63
C ILE A 559 -27.96 10.15 25.82
N ILE A 560 -28.29 10.93 24.78
CA ILE A 560 -28.31 12.41 24.86
C ILE A 560 -29.19 12.88 26.02
N GLN A 561 -30.46 12.45 26.08
CA GLN A 561 -31.39 12.92 27.11
C GLN A 561 -30.95 12.59 28.54
N THR A 562 -30.20 11.50 28.72
CA THR A 562 -29.74 11.06 30.04
C THR A 562 -28.42 11.73 30.43
N CYS A 563 -27.53 11.94 29.46
CA CYS A 563 -26.19 12.45 29.65
C CYS A 563 -26.06 13.97 29.50
N ALA A 564 -26.98 14.67 28.83
CA ALA A 564 -26.91 16.11 28.56
C ALA A 564 -26.77 17.01 29.80
N LYS A 565 -27.18 16.51 30.97
CA LYS A 565 -27.10 17.24 32.25
C LYS A 565 -25.80 16.99 33.01
N ILE A 566 -24.99 16.03 32.56
CA ILE A 566 -23.74 15.64 33.21
C ILE A 566 -22.65 16.58 32.72
N LYS A 567 -22.13 17.41 33.63
CA LYS A 567 -21.04 18.33 33.32
C LYS A 567 -19.79 17.56 32.91
N ASN A 568 -19.02 18.14 31.99
CA ASN A 568 -17.69 17.67 31.60
C ASN A 568 -17.65 16.22 31.06
N LEU A 569 -18.79 15.66 30.66
CA LEU A 569 -18.84 14.43 29.89
C LEU A 569 -18.48 14.76 28.44
N VAL A 570 -17.39 14.19 27.95
CA VAL A 570 -16.83 14.54 26.64
C VAL A 570 -17.31 13.57 25.57
N PHE A 571 -17.32 12.27 25.87
CA PHE A 571 -17.77 11.23 24.93
C PHE A 571 -18.66 10.20 25.62
N ALA A 572 -19.70 9.75 24.92
CA ALA A 572 -20.46 8.55 25.23
C ALA A 572 -20.41 7.61 24.02
N ILE A 573 -19.78 6.47 24.18
CA ILE A 573 -19.47 5.51 23.11
C ILE A 573 -20.17 4.20 23.43
N LEU A 574 -20.95 3.69 22.47
CA LEU A 574 -21.57 2.37 22.60
C LEU A 574 -20.98 1.43 21.56
N LEU A 575 -20.34 0.36 22.02
CA LEU A 575 -19.70 -0.66 21.20
C LEU A 575 -20.42 -2.00 21.38
N ALA A 576 -20.45 -2.81 20.33
CA ALA A 576 -21.02 -4.16 20.35
C ALA A 576 -20.19 -5.04 19.42
N ASN A 577 -19.56 -6.09 19.95
CA ASN A 577 -18.66 -7.00 19.20
C ASN A 577 -17.62 -6.26 18.31
N ASN A 578 -16.86 -5.32 18.90
CA ASN A 578 -15.92 -4.42 18.21
C ASN A 578 -16.53 -3.56 17.08
N GLN A 579 -17.84 -3.41 17.01
CA GLN A 579 -18.52 -2.52 16.07
C GLN A 579 -19.16 -1.32 16.79
N LEU A 580 -19.09 -0.16 16.15
CA LEU A 580 -19.66 1.08 16.69
C LEU A 580 -21.18 1.11 16.52
N VAL A 581 -21.92 1.27 17.62
CA VAL A 581 -23.37 1.44 17.63
C VAL A 581 -23.75 2.93 17.53
N THR A 582 -23.16 3.76 18.39
CA THR A 582 -23.32 5.22 18.37
C THR A 582 -22.17 5.87 19.12
N LEU A 583 -21.82 7.10 18.72
CA LEU A 583 -20.86 7.96 19.40
C LEU A 583 -21.52 9.33 19.61
N VAL A 584 -21.75 9.71 20.87
CA VAL A 584 -22.24 11.05 21.24
C VAL A 584 -21.07 11.82 21.85
N ARG A 585 -20.90 13.08 21.44
CA ARG A 585 -19.74 13.88 21.83
C ARG A 585 -20.14 15.27 22.29
N MET A 586 -19.25 15.96 23.00
CA MET A 586 -19.41 17.39 23.23
C MET A 586 -19.07 18.17 21.94
N ASN A 587 -19.86 19.19 21.59
CA ASN A 587 -19.84 19.89 20.28
C ASN A 587 -18.45 20.23 19.72
N LYS A 588 -17.49 20.60 20.58
CA LYS A 588 -16.14 21.04 20.17
C LYS A 588 -15.16 19.90 19.90
N PHE A 589 -15.44 18.69 20.39
CA PHE A 589 -14.46 17.61 20.45
C PHE A 589 -14.82 16.50 19.49
N PHE A 590 -13.80 15.98 18.82
CA PHE A 590 -13.88 14.89 17.85
C PHE A 590 -12.87 13.82 18.24
N LEU A 591 -13.16 12.58 17.88
CA LEU A 591 -12.30 11.46 18.21
C LEU A 591 -11.63 10.92 16.94
N HIS A 592 -10.36 10.54 17.06
CA HIS A 592 -9.62 9.95 15.96
C HIS A 592 -9.90 8.44 15.87
N PRO A 593 -9.97 7.82 14.67
CA PRO A 593 -10.14 6.37 14.53
C PRO A 593 -9.12 5.55 15.34
N MET A 594 -7.85 5.97 15.36
CA MET A 594 -6.81 5.33 16.19
C MET A 594 -7.18 5.23 17.69
N ASP A 595 -7.74 6.29 18.28
CA ASP A 595 -8.14 6.29 19.68
C ASP A 595 -9.35 5.36 19.91
N LEU A 596 -10.27 5.28 18.94
CA LEU A 596 -11.36 4.29 18.98
C LEU A 596 -10.85 2.85 18.88
N HIS A 597 -9.85 2.57 18.05
CA HIS A 597 -9.23 1.24 17.98
C HIS A 597 -8.57 0.86 19.30
N ILE A 598 -7.92 1.81 19.99
CA ILE A 598 -7.35 1.57 21.34
C ILE A 598 -8.45 1.29 22.35
N ILE A 599 -9.57 2.01 22.27
CA ILE A 599 -10.75 1.75 23.12
C ILE A 599 -11.35 0.36 22.83
N GLN A 600 -11.51 -0.02 21.56
CA GLN A 600 -11.99 -1.35 21.18
C GLN A 600 -11.06 -2.44 21.73
N ASN A 601 -9.74 -2.26 21.55
CA ASN A 601 -8.72 -3.14 22.08
C ASN A 601 -8.79 -3.28 23.61
N LEU A 602 -9.02 -2.18 24.34
CA LEU A 602 -9.21 -2.21 25.80
C LEU A 602 -10.45 -3.01 26.21
N VAL A 603 -11.57 -2.80 25.54
CA VAL A 603 -12.85 -3.47 25.85
C VAL A 603 -12.79 -4.97 25.56
N ASP A 604 -12.21 -5.34 24.42
CA ASP A 604 -12.18 -6.74 23.96
C ASP A 604 -11.11 -7.58 24.68
N SER A 605 -10.00 -6.96 25.08
CA SER A 605 -8.94 -7.65 25.86
C SER A 605 -9.27 -7.86 27.34
N SER A 606 -10.36 -7.26 27.85
CA SER A 606 -10.65 -7.21 29.29
C SER A 606 -11.96 -7.91 29.64
N GLU A 607 -11.90 -9.23 29.82
CA GLU A 607 -13.04 -10.06 30.22
C GLU A 607 -13.72 -9.59 31.52
N SER A 608 -12.95 -9.05 32.48
CA SER A 608 -13.48 -8.54 33.75
C SER A 608 -14.50 -7.41 33.58
N LEU A 609 -14.47 -6.68 32.46
CA LEU A 609 -15.43 -5.63 32.15
C LEU A 609 -16.83 -6.18 31.87
N LYS A 610 -16.94 -7.46 31.46
CA LYS A 610 -18.24 -8.09 31.14
C LYS A 610 -19.11 -8.26 32.39
N THR A 611 -18.49 -8.41 33.56
CA THR A 611 -19.20 -8.75 34.81
C THR A 611 -19.33 -7.58 35.78
N ALA A 612 -18.56 -6.50 35.61
CA ALA A 612 -18.51 -5.39 36.57
C ALA A 612 -18.35 -4.03 35.88
N GLU A 613 -18.82 -2.97 36.56
CA GLU A 613 -18.53 -1.60 36.15
C GLU A 613 -17.07 -1.25 36.50
N SER A 614 -16.35 -0.64 35.57
CA SER A 614 -14.97 -0.23 35.76
C SER A 614 -14.84 1.29 35.73
N TRP A 615 -14.02 1.83 36.63
CA TRP A 615 -13.56 3.22 36.63
C TRP A 615 -12.09 3.24 36.25
N THR A 616 -11.80 3.62 35.02
CA THR A 616 -10.47 3.46 34.44
C THR A 616 -9.93 4.79 33.91
N PRO A 617 -8.72 5.21 34.31
CA PRO A 617 -8.04 6.30 33.63
C PRO A 617 -7.58 5.82 32.25
N ILE A 618 -7.95 6.54 31.20
CA ILE A 618 -7.64 6.22 29.81
C ILE A 618 -7.01 7.46 29.18
N CYS A 619 -5.78 7.34 28.69
CA CYS A 619 -5.19 8.35 27.82
C CYS A 619 -5.57 8.03 26.37
N LEU A 620 -6.01 9.05 25.62
CA LEU A 620 -6.39 8.94 24.22
C LEU A 620 -5.33 9.70 23.41
N PRO A 621 -4.31 9.01 22.85
CA PRO A 621 -3.10 9.65 22.34
C PRO A 621 -3.31 10.68 21.23
N LYS A 622 -4.32 10.52 20.38
CA LYS A 622 -4.62 11.50 19.32
C LYS A 622 -5.52 12.63 19.79
N PHE A 623 -6.30 12.42 20.85
CA PHE A 623 -7.12 13.45 21.48
C PHE A 623 -6.31 14.35 22.43
N ASP A 624 -5.62 13.77 23.41
CA ASP A 624 -4.67 14.46 24.29
C ASP A 624 -3.64 13.44 24.83
N PRO A 625 -2.41 13.41 24.26
CA PRO A 625 -1.39 12.46 24.68
C PRO A 625 -0.81 12.75 26.08
N ASN A 626 -1.11 13.91 26.69
CA ASN A 626 -0.52 14.35 27.93
C ASN A 626 -1.40 14.13 29.16
N GLY A 627 -2.69 13.83 28.98
CA GLY A 627 -3.64 13.69 30.07
C GLY A 627 -4.44 12.39 30.04
N TYR A 628 -4.99 12.06 31.21
CA TYR A 628 -5.98 10.99 31.35
C TYR A 628 -7.38 11.56 31.35
N MET A 629 -8.27 10.91 30.61
CA MET A 629 -9.70 10.95 30.84
C MET A 629 -10.08 9.84 31.81
N HIS A 630 -11.20 10.01 32.51
CA HIS A 630 -11.76 8.95 33.34
C HIS A 630 -12.96 8.34 32.62
N GLY A 631 -12.91 7.03 32.43
CA GLY A 631 -13.95 6.26 31.76
C GLY A 631 -14.75 5.44 32.76
N HIS A 632 -16.08 5.62 32.74
CA HIS A 632 -17.01 4.60 33.24
C HIS A 632 -17.24 3.60 32.10
N VAL A 633 -16.78 2.36 32.29
CA VAL A 633 -16.83 1.31 31.28
C VAL A 633 -17.66 0.16 31.83
N SER A 634 -18.76 -0.17 31.16
CA SER A 634 -19.64 -1.26 31.60
C SER A 634 -20.47 -1.82 30.47
N TYR A 635 -20.74 -3.13 30.53
CA TYR A 635 -21.73 -3.74 29.65
C TYR A 635 -23.15 -3.33 30.08
N LEU A 636 -24.02 -3.14 29.09
CA LEU A 636 -25.38 -2.68 29.30
C LEU A 636 -26.15 -3.67 30.17
N ALA A 637 -26.02 -4.98 29.89
CA ALA A 637 -26.63 -6.04 30.67
C ALA A 637 -25.99 -7.41 30.40
N GLU A 638 -26.24 -8.40 31.27
CA GLU A 638 -25.75 -9.78 31.10
C GLU A 638 -26.27 -10.46 29.83
N ASP A 639 -27.48 -10.09 29.38
CA ASP A 639 -28.11 -10.59 28.16
C ASP A 639 -27.75 -9.78 26.91
N CYS A 640 -26.89 -8.76 27.01
CA CYS A 640 -26.51 -7.90 25.87
C CYS A 640 -25.00 -7.58 25.88
N GLN A 641 -24.28 -8.11 24.90
CA GLN A 641 -22.84 -7.89 24.72
C GLN A 641 -22.49 -6.52 24.13
N ALA A 642 -23.20 -5.47 24.56
CA ALA A 642 -22.92 -4.08 24.22
C ALA A 642 -22.27 -3.37 25.40
N CYS A 643 -21.10 -2.78 25.16
CA CYS A 643 -20.31 -2.03 26.14
C CYS A 643 -20.52 -0.52 25.97
N LEU A 644 -20.96 0.14 27.05
CA LEU A 644 -21.10 1.59 27.13
C LEU A 644 -19.86 2.18 27.82
N LEU A 645 -19.26 3.18 27.18
CA LEU A 645 -18.17 3.97 27.72
C LEU A 645 -18.60 5.42 27.86
N LEU A 646 -18.52 5.97 29.07
CA LEU A 646 -18.78 7.37 29.37
C LEU A 646 -17.46 8.02 29.80
N LEU A 647 -16.88 8.86 28.94
CA LEU A 647 -15.56 9.46 29.12
C LEU A 647 -15.68 10.92 29.56
N THR A 648 -15.05 11.26 30.68
CA THR A 648 -15.11 12.59 31.30
C THR A 648 -13.73 13.05 31.75
N VAL A 649 -13.56 14.36 31.95
CA VAL A 649 -12.36 14.94 32.57
C VAL A 649 -12.47 15.08 34.09
N ASP A 650 -13.66 14.81 34.66
CA ASP A 650 -13.91 14.88 36.10
C ASP A 650 -13.62 13.54 36.79
N ARG A 651 -12.85 13.58 37.87
CA ARG A 651 -12.42 12.36 38.60
C ARG A 651 -13.49 11.79 39.53
N ASP A 652 -14.42 12.62 40.00
CA ASP A 652 -15.31 12.30 41.12
C ASP A 652 -16.77 12.06 40.71
N VAL A 653 -17.02 11.67 39.45
CA VAL A 653 -18.38 11.51 38.89
C VAL A 653 -18.80 10.06 38.66
N PHE A 654 -18.05 9.08 39.17
CA PHE A 654 -18.33 7.64 39.00
C PHE A 654 -19.81 7.29 39.28
N PHE A 655 -20.34 7.68 40.45
CA PHE A 655 -21.72 7.35 40.84
C PHE A 655 -22.78 8.03 39.96
N VAL A 656 -22.50 9.24 39.48
CA VAL A 656 -23.39 9.97 38.55
C VAL A 656 -23.46 9.23 37.21
N LEU A 657 -22.32 8.75 36.71
CA LEU A 657 -22.25 7.98 35.46
C LEU A 657 -22.87 6.58 35.60
N SER A 658 -22.69 5.92 36.76
CA SER A 658 -23.35 4.64 37.06
C SER A 658 -24.88 4.78 37.09
N GLU A 659 -25.41 5.83 37.73
CA GLU A 659 -26.86 6.12 37.71
C GLU A 659 -27.35 6.45 36.29
N ALA A 660 -26.57 7.20 35.51
CA ALA A 660 -26.88 7.49 34.11
C ALA A 660 -26.94 6.20 33.27
N LYS A 661 -25.99 5.28 33.46
CA LYS A 661 -25.98 3.97 32.81
C LYS A 661 -27.23 3.17 33.16
N GLN A 662 -27.64 3.10 34.43
CA GLN A 662 -28.86 2.40 34.83
C GLN A 662 -30.10 2.97 34.12
N LYS A 663 -30.24 4.30 34.08
CA LYS A 663 -31.34 4.98 33.36
C LYS A 663 -31.32 4.70 31.85
N ILE A 664 -30.13 4.66 31.24
CA ILE A 664 -29.97 4.30 29.83
C ILE A 664 -30.46 2.87 29.61
N VAL A 665 -29.98 1.90 30.38
CA VAL A 665 -30.38 0.48 30.26
C VAL A 665 -31.88 0.30 30.43
N GLU A 666 -32.49 0.91 31.44
CA GLU A 666 -33.94 0.83 31.66
C GLU A 666 -34.75 1.38 30.47
N LYS A 667 -34.34 2.52 29.91
CA LYS A 667 -34.99 3.11 28.74
C LYS A 667 -34.81 2.25 27.50
N LEU A 668 -33.59 1.76 27.24
CA LEU A 668 -33.29 0.91 26.08
C LEU A 668 -34.06 -0.41 26.13
N ARG A 669 -34.27 -1.00 27.31
CA ARG A 669 -35.16 -2.17 27.47
C ARG A 669 -36.60 -1.84 27.13
N ARG A 670 -37.13 -0.70 27.60
CA ARG A 670 -38.52 -0.29 27.31
C ARG A 670 -38.76 -0.03 25.83
N THR A 671 -37.75 0.38 25.08
CA THR A 671 -37.83 0.66 23.64
C THR A 671 -37.42 -0.53 22.77
N ASN A 672 -37.15 -1.71 23.36
CA ASN A 672 -36.65 -2.91 22.69
C ASN A 672 -35.33 -2.71 21.92
N CYS A 673 -34.50 -1.75 22.35
CA CYS A 673 -33.23 -1.45 21.68
C CYS A 673 -32.14 -2.48 22.00
N LEU A 674 -32.18 -3.11 23.19
CA LEU A 674 -31.20 -4.15 23.55
C LEU A 674 -31.38 -5.39 22.68
N GLU A 675 -32.64 -5.79 22.47
CA GLU A 675 -33.04 -6.88 21.60
C GLU A 675 -32.60 -6.60 20.16
N ALA A 676 -32.81 -5.37 19.65
CA ALA A 676 -32.36 -4.99 18.31
C ALA A 676 -30.82 -5.06 18.15
N ILE A 677 -30.04 -4.68 19.17
CA ILE A 677 -28.58 -4.82 19.17
C ILE A 677 -28.20 -6.30 19.15
N ASN A 678 -28.80 -7.12 20.00
CA ASN A 678 -28.55 -8.56 20.07
C ASN A 678 -28.93 -9.29 18.78
N GLU A 679 -30.07 -8.96 18.19
CA GLU A 679 -30.50 -9.49 16.89
C GLU A 679 -29.49 -9.13 15.80
N SER A 680 -28.99 -7.89 15.78
CA SER A 680 -27.99 -7.48 14.81
C SER A 680 -26.64 -8.19 14.98
N MET A 681 -26.22 -8.48 16.21
CA MET A 681 -24.97 -9.21 16.48
C MET A 681 -25.07 -10.69 16.09
N ASN A 682 -26.22 -11.31 16.35
CA ASN A 682 -26.45 -12.74 16.09
C ASN A 682 -26.88 -13.03 14.65
N LYS A 683 -27.25 -12.00 13.88
CA LYS A 683 -27.64 -12.16 12.48
C LYS A 683 -26.42 -12.58 11.65
N PRO A 684 -26.53 -13.61 10.80
CA PRO A 684 -25.44 -13.97 9.90
C PRO A 684 -25.05 -12.77 9.03
N THR A 685 -23.76 -12.59 8.85
CA THR A 685 -23.20 -11.51 8.04
C THR A 685 -23.66 -11.67 6.59
N ILE A 686 -24.12 -10.56 6.01
CA ILE A 686 -24.58 -10.53 4.62
C ILE A 686 -23.38 -10.84 3.72
N THR A 687 -23.56 -11.77 2.77
CA THR A 687 -22.58 -12.06 1.73
C THR A 687 -22.84 -11.24 0.48
N THR A 688 -21.87 -11.15 -0.44
CA THR A 688 -22.11 -10.50 -1.74
C THR A 688 -23.13 -11.28 -2.59
N ALA A 689 -23.23 -12.60 -2.41
CA ALA A 689 -24.26 -13.42 -3.06
C ALA A 689 -25.67 -13.02 -2.59
N ASP A 690 -25.87 -12.76 -1.28
CA ASP A 690 -27.16 -12.29 -0.74
C ASP A 690 -27.57 -10.92 -1.28
N ILE A 691 -26.60 -10.09 -1.68
CA ILE A 691 -26.80 -8.77 -2.30
C ILE A 691 -27.17 -8.89 -3.78
N GLY A 692 -27.02 -10.09 -4.37
CA GLY A 692 -27.25 -10.34 -5.80
C GLY A 692 -26.03 -10.10 -6.68
N LEU A 693 -24.82 -10.19 -6.10
CA LEU A 693 -23.53 -10.03 -6.78
C LEU A 693 -22.64 -11.27 -6.60
N PRO A 694 -23.03 -12.44 -7.15
CA PRO A 694 -22.32 -13.70 -6.95
C PRO A 694 -20.90 -13.72 -7.54
N GLU A 695 -20.61 -12.90 -8.55
CA GLU A 695 -19.28 -12.76 -9.16
C GLU A 695 -18.25 -12.09 -8.23
N MET A 696 -18.73 -11.33 -7.24
CA MET A 696 -17.89 -10.75 -6.20
C MET A 696 -17.71 -11.76 -5.08
N ARG A 697 -16.47 -12.01 -4.67
CA ARG A 697 -16.18 -12.89 -3.54
C ARG A 697 -16.09 -12.13 -2.21
N HIS A 698 -15.51 -10.93 -2.21
CA HIS A 698 -15.39 -10.12 -1.00
C HIS A 698 -15.13 -8.64 -1.35
N VAL A 699 -15.49 -7.74 -0.43
CA VAL A 699 -15.45 -6.29 -0.62
C VAL A 699 -14.97 -5.59 0.66
N LEU A 700 -14.14 -4.56 0.51
CA LEU A 700 -13.91 -3.53 1.52
C LEU A 700 -14.31 -2.18 0.94
N TYR A 701 -15.32 -1.53 1.54
CA TYR A 701 -15.75 -0.19 1.17
C TYR A 701 -15.51 0.77 2.34
N LYS A 702 -14.72 1.82 2.13
CA LYS A 702 -14.46 2.89 3.10
C LYS A 702 -15.09 4.19 2.60
N CYS A 703 -15.91 4.81 3.43
CA CYS A 703 -16.34 6.19 3.22
C CYS A 703 -15.31 7.13 3.85
N LYS A 704 -14.74 8.03 3.05
CA LYS A 704 -13.68 8.94 3.50
C LYS A 704 -14.20 10.01 4.45
N SER A 705 -15.35 10.61 4.14
CA SER A 705 -15.91 11.72 4.93
C SER A 705 -16.37 11.30 6.33
N THR A 706 -16.69 10.02 6.56
CA THR A 706 -17.13 9.56 7.88
C THR A 706 -16.08 8.73 8.61
N ALA A 707 -14.95 8.41 7.96
CA ALA A 707 -13.94 7.46 8.44
C ALA A 707 -14.56 6.14 8.91
N GLN A 708 -15.57 5.65 8.17
CA GLN A 708 -16.27 4.40 8.45
C GLN A 708 -16.11 3.45 7.26
N PHE A 709 -16.10 2.14 7.54
CA PHE A 709 -16.03 1.13 6.49
C PHE A 709 -17.07 0.04 6.69
N TRP A 710 -17.39 -0.62 5.58
CA TRP A 710 -18.25 -1.78 5.51
C TRP A 710 -17.56 -2.92 4.77
N SER A 711 -17.78 -4.13 5.27
CA SER A 711 -17.38 -5.38 4.62
C SER A 711 -18.45 -6.46 4.84
N PRO A 712 -18.71 -7.31 3.83
CA PRO A 712 -19.59 -8.46 3.98
C PRO A 712 -18.92 -9.57 4.81
N GLY A 713 -19.68 -10.62 5.10
CA GLY A 713 -19.10 -11.86 5.64
C GLY A 713 -18.17 -12.55 4.65
N PHE A 714 -17.18 -13.29 5.16
CA PHE A 714 -16.37 -14.16 4.32
C PHE A 714 -17.21 -15.32 3.78
N GLN A 715 -16.92 -15.73 2.55
CA GLN A 715 -17.61 -16.82 1.86
C GLN A 715 -16.58 -17.66 1.08
N PRO A 716 -16.94 -18.88 0.64
CA PRO A 716 -16.02 -19.73 -0.14
C PRO A 716 -15.38 -18.98 -1.32
N PRO A 717 -14.06 -19.12 -1.53
CA PRO A 717 -13.16 -20.09 -0.89
C PRO A 717 -12.59 -19.64 0.47
N TYR A 718 -12.87 -18.44 0.98
CA TYR A 718 -12.28 -17.91 2.23
C TYR A 718 -12.96 -18.50 3.47
N THR A 719 -12.65 -19.76 3.77
CA THR A 719 -13.27 -20.51 4.88
C THR A 719 -12.34 -20.75 6.05
N THR A 720 -11.03 -20.62 5.82
CA THR A 720 -9.99 -20.81 6.83
C THR A 720 -9.30 -19.49 7.16
N ASP A 721 -8.77 -19.39 8.38
CA ASP A 721 -8.01 -18.21 8.83
C ASP A 721 -6.82 -17.91 7.90
N GLU A 722 -6.13 -18.94 7.42
CA GLU A 722 -5.01 -18.78 6.48
C GLU A 722 -5.43 -18.13 5.14
N GLU A 723 -6.61 -18.50 4.62
CA GLU A 723 -7.14 -17.91 3.39
C GLU A 723 -7.60 -16.46 3.59
N ILE A 724 -8.20 -16.18 4.75
CA ILE A 724 -8.61 -14.83 5.15
C ILE A 724 -7.37 -13.93 5.31
N GLU A 725 -6.36 -14.37 6.05
CA GLU A 725 -5.08 -13.66 6.20
C GLU A 725 -4.43 -13.38 4.85
N ARG A 726 -4.43 -14.36 3.94
CA ARG A 726 -3.90 -14.16 2.58
C ARG A 726 -4.69 -13.10 1.82
N LEU A 727 -6.02 -13.14 1.88
CA LEU A 727 -6.89 -12.16 1.23
C LEU A 727 -6.64 -10.75 1.78
N LEU A 728 -6.57 -10.59 3.10
CA LEU A 728 -6.25 -9.31 3.73
C LEU A 728 -4.85 -8.81 3.33
N GLY A 729 -3.86 -9.70 3.24
CA GLY A 729 -2.53 -9.36 2.72
C GLY A 729 -2.53 -8.88 1.27
N LEU A 730 -3.43 -9.42 0.43
CA LEU A 730 -3.62 -8.91 -0.93
C LEU A 730 -4.28 -7.52 -0.95
N TYR A 731 -5.25 -7.26 -0.06
CA TYR A 731 -5.81 -5.91 0.08
C TYR A 731 -4.76 -4.91 0.58
N GLN A 732 -3.89 -5.29 1.51
CA GLN A 732 -2.76 -4.47 1.95
C GLN A 732 -1.82 -4.13 0.79
N CYS A 733 -1.53 -5.09 -0.11
CA CYS A 733 -0.74 -4.85 -1.32
C CYS A 733 -1.40 -3.83 -2.26
N LEU A 734 -2.71 -3.95 -2.48
CA LEU A 734 -3.47 -3.02 -3.32
C LEU A 734 -3.53 -1.62 -2.70
N HIS A 735 -3.80 -1.56 -1.40
CA HIS A 735 -3.82 -0.32 -0.62
C HIS A 735 -2.48 0.41 -0.72
N HIS A 736 -1.35 -0.28 -0.48
CA HIS A 736 -0.02 0.32 -0.61
C HIS A 736 0.24 0.88 -2.02
N ARG A 737 -0.21 0.18 -3.06
CA ARG A 737 0.01 0.59 -4.45
C ARG A 737 -0.88 1.76 -4.88
N LEU A 738 -2.11 1.83 -4.39
CA LEU A 738 -3.01 2.96 -4.64
C LEU A 738 -2.50 4.22 -3.97
N HIS A 739 -2.07 4.08 -2.73
CA HIS A 739 -1.58 5.16 -1.88
C HIS A 739 -0.05 5.30 -1.95
N SER A 740 0.58 4.98 -3.09
CA SER A 740 2.03 5.22 -3.25
C SER A 740 2.24 6.62 -3.83
N PRO A 741 2.98 7.52 -3.17
CA PRO A 741 3.18 8.90 -3.66
C PRO A 741 3.97 8.92 -4.97
N ASN A 742 4.83 7.92 -5.16
CA ASN A 742 5.63 7.75 -6.37
C ASN A 742 4.78 7.46 -7.61
N ARG A 743 3.53 6.99 -7.43
CA ARG A 743 2.61 6.68 -8.52
C ARG A 743 1.16 6.73 -8.03
N PRO A 744 0.50 7.91 -8.02
CA PRO A 744 -0.89 8.01 -7.57
C PRO A 744 -1.82 7.31 -8.55
N LEU A 745 -2.21 6.09 -8.21
CA LEU A 745 -3.17 5.30 -8.99
C LEU A 745 -4.57 5.55 -8.41
N LYS A 746 -5.53 5.91 -9.26
CA LYS A 746 -6.95 6.00 -8.85
C LYS A 746 -7.69 4.68 -8.99
N LEU A 747 -7.23 3.80 -9.88
CA LEU A 747 -7.86 2.51 -10.17
C LEU A 747 -6.79 1.47 -10.48
N ILE A 748 -6.89 0.31 -9.85
CA ILE A 748 -6.10 -0.89 -10.13
C ILE A 748 -7.06 -2.01 -10.50
N PHE A 749 -6.78 -2.68 -11.61
CA PHE A 749 -7.41 -3.95 -11.97
C PHE A 749 -6.30 -4.95 -12.24
N GLN A 750 -6.28 -6.04 -11.49
CA GLN A 750 -5.22 -7.06 -11.58
C GLN A 750 -5.82 -8.45 -11.51
N GLN A 751 -5.41 -9.30 -12.43
CA GLN A 751 -5.71 -10.72 -12.43
C GLN A 751 -4.57 -11.47 -11.73
N LEU A 752 -4.90 -12.30 -10.75
CA LEU A 752 -4.02 -13.22 -10.03
C LEU A 752 -4.44 -14.66 -10.33
N ASP A 753 -3.61 -15.63 -9.94
CA ASP A 753 -3.85 -17.05 -10.20
C ASP A 753 -5.19 -17.56 -9.61
N LYS A 754 -5.61 -17.01 -8.47
CA LYS A 754 -6.81 -17.45 -7.72
C LYS A 754 -7.97 -16.46 -7.75
N GLU A 755 -7.71 -15.20 -8.11
CA GLU A 755 -8.64 -14.09 -7.97
C GLU A 755 -8.39 -13.00 -9.00
N THR A 756 -9.44 -12.29 -9.39
CA THR A 756 -9.29 -10.96 -10.01
C THR A 756 -9.58 -9.91 -8.95
N MET A 757 -8.73 -8.90 -8.83
CA MET A 757 -8.91 -7.83 -7.86
C MET A 757 -9.06 -6.47 -8.52
N LEU A 758 -9.95 -5.66 -7.97
CA LEU A 758 -10.15 -4.27 -8.33
C LEU A 758 -9.97 -3.41 -7.09
N ALA A 759 -9.23 -2.32 -7.21
CA ALA A 759 -9.12 -1.32 -6.17
C ALA A 759 -9.35 0.06 -6.76
N TRP A 760 -10.14 0.89 -6.11
CA TRP A 760 -10.59 2.19 -6.62
C TRP A 760 -10.61 3.22 -5.50
N VAL A 761 -9.88 4.32 -5.70
CA VAL A 761 -9.94 5.52 -4.87
C VAL A 761 -10.66 6.63 -5.64
N ALA A 762 -11.77 7.09 -5.10
CA ALA A 762 -12.54 8.24 -5.58
C ALA A 762 -12.44 9.41 -4.56
N SER A 763 -13.12 10.53 -4.84
CA SER A 763 -13.18 11.69 -3.94
C SER A 763 -13.77 11.33 -2.57
N GLY A 764 -14.93 10.66 -2.56
CA GLY A 764 -15.66 10.36 -1.33
C GLY A 764 -15.43 8.97 -0.73
N PHE A 765 -14.83 8.04 -1.47
CA PHE A 765 -14.69 6.64 -1.02
C PHE A 765 -13.42 5.95 -1.49
N GLU A 766 -13.08 4.86 -0.80
CA GLU A 766 -12.12 3.85 -1.25
C GLU A 766 -12.79 2.49 -1.29
N LEU A 767 -12.48 1.70 -2.32
CA LEU A 767 -13.11 0.42 -2.57
C LEU A 767 -12.06 -0.62 -2.99
N TYR A 768 -12.12 -1.80 -2.38
CA TYR A 768 -11.29 -2.95 -2.72
C TYR A 768 -12.19 -4.17 -2.90
N VAL A 769 -12.17 -4.77 -4.08
CA VAL A 769 -13.06 -5.88 -4.45
C VAL A 769 -12.25 -7.06 -4.96
N THR A 770 -12.65 -8.24 -4.52
CA THR A 770 -12.12 -9.50 -4.99
C THR A 770 -13.21 -10.25 -5.75
N PHE A 771 -12.90 -10.68 -6.95
CA PHE A 771 -13.78 -11.38 -7.88
C PHE A 771 -13.26 -12.79 -8.17
N GLU A 772 -14.07 -13.58 -8.87
CA GLU A 772 -13.60 -14.79 -9.51
C GLU A 772 -12.47 -14.51 -10.54
N PRO A 773 -11.50 -15.44 -10.72
CA PRO A 773 -10.31 -15.20 -11.54
C PRO A 773 -10.56 -14.85 -13.01
N LEU A 774 -11.74 -15.12 -13.56
CA LEU A 774 -12.06 -14.91 -14.99
C LEU A 774 -12.94 -13.69 -15.25
N VAL A 775 -13.28 -12.90 -14.23
CA VAL A 775 -14.10 -11.70 -14.39
C VAL A 775 -13.35 -10.66 -15.23
N THR A 776 -14.02 -10.14 -16.25
CA THR A 776 -13.44 -9.10 -17.12
C THR A 776 -13.55 -7.72 -16.47
N LYS A 777 -12.71 -6.76 -16.91
CA LYS A 777 -12.75 -5.40 -16.37
C LYS A 777 -14.13 -4.71 -16.54
N PRO A 778 -14.81 -4.79 -17.71
CA PRO A 778 -16.18 -4.26 -17.85
C PRO A 778 -17.17 -4.86 -16.86
N ASP A 779 -17.18 -6.19 -16.71
CA ASP A 779 -18.10 -6.88 -15.80
C ASP A 779 -17.83 -6.49 -14.33
N ALA A 780 -16.55 -6.37 -13.95
CA ALA A 780 -16.16 -5.91 -12.63
C ALA A 780 -16.66 -4.49 -12.34
N ILE A 781 -16.57 -3.58 -13.32
CA ILE A 781 -17.06 -2.20 -13.17
C ILE A 781 -18.58 -2.18 -13.02
N GLU A 782 -19.31 -2.94 -13.84
CA GLU A 782 -20.77 -3.03 -13.73
C GLU A 782 -21.21 -3.57 -12.37
N ALA A 783 -20.55 -4.62 -11.87
CA ALA A 783 -20.80 -5.20 -10.57
C ALA A 783 -20.53 -4.16 -9.45
N VAL A 784 -19.44 -3.39 -9.53
CA VAL A 784 -19.13 -2.30 -8.60
C VAL A 784 -20.21 -1.22 -8.61
N SER A 785 -20.71 -0.82 -9.79
CA SER A 785 -21.81 0.16 -9.87
C SER A 785 -23.09 -0.34 -9.19
N LYS A 786 -23.41 -1.64 -9.31
CA LYS A 786 -24.56 -2.25 -8.60
C LYS A 786 -24.34 -2.27 -7.09
N LEU A 787 -23.12 -2.61 -6.65
CA LEU A 787 -22.73 -2.59 -5.24
C LEU A 787 -22.91 -1.18 -4.64
N LEU A 788 -22.38 -0.14 -5.28
CA LEU A 788 -22.47 1.23 -4.76
C LEU A 788 -23.92 1.70 -4.64
N LYS A 789 -24.79 1.34 -5.59
CA LYS A 789 -26.24 1.60 -5.51
C LYS A 789 -26.90 0.88 -4.32
N TRP A 790 -26.49 -0.37 -4.05
CA TRP A 790 -26.98 -1.11 -2.88
C TRP A 790 -26.50 -0.49 -1.57
N ILE A 791 -25.21 -0.14 -1.45
CA ILE A 791 -24.66 0.53 -0.26
C ILE A 791 -25.41 1.86 -0.05
N LYS A 792 -25.67 2.63 -1.12
CA LYS A 792 -26.42 3.88 -1.03
C LYS A 792 -27.84 3.67 -0.49
N LYS A 793 -28.50 2.59 -0.90
CA LYS A 793 -29.85 2.24 -0.42
C LYS A 793 -29.85 1.86 1.08
N GLU A 794 -28.80 1.21 1.57
CA GLU A 794 -28.69 0.74 2.95
C GLU A 794 -27.84 1.68 3.85
N GLU A 795 -27.46 2.87 3.38
CA GLU A 795 -26.42 3.68 4.03
C GLU A 795 -26.76 4.10 5.47
N GLU A 796 -28.01 4.46 5.75
CA GLU A 796 -28.46 4.84 7.11
C GLU A 796 -28.41 3.65 8.09
N ARG A 797 -28.42 2.43 7.56
CA ARG A 797 -28.30 1.21 8.35
C ARG A 797 -26.84 0.83 8.56
N LEU A 798 -26.02 0.92 7.52
CA LEU A 798 -24.62 0.50 7.52
C LEU A 798 -23.69 1.51 8.21
N PHE A 799 -23.99 2.81 8.11
CA PHE A 799 -23.16 3.89 8.60
C PHE A 799 -23.90 4.76 9.62
N ILE A 800 -23.13 5.54 10.37
CA ILE A 800 -23.64 6.60 11.24
C ILE A 800 -23.41 7.93 10.52
N LEU A 801 -24.50 8.53 10.04
CA LEU A 801 -24.47 9.70 9.17
C LEU A 801 -24.72 11.03 9.89
N ASN A 802 -25.06 10.98 11.18
CA ASN A 802 -25.24 12.16 12.01
C ASN A 802 -24.04 12.34 12.95
N SER A 803 -23.85 13.57 13.45
CA SER A 803 -22.85 13.88 14.47
C SER A 803 -23.52 14.30 15.78
N PRO A 804 -24.10 13.36 16.54
CA PRO A 804 -24.91 13.67 17.70
C PRO A 804 -24.07 14.23 18.85
N THR A 805 -24.62 15.25 19.50
CA THR A 805 -23.97 15.97 20.59
C THR A 805 -24.88 16.06 21.80
N PHE A 806 -24.30 16.23 22.99
CA PHE A 806 -25.04 16.38 24.25
C PHE A 806 -25.94 17.62 24.30
#